data_AF-A0A1G9TIQ8-F1
#
_entry.id   AF-A0A1G9TIQ8-F1
#
_cell.length_a   1.000
_cell.length_b   1.000
_cell.length_c   1.000
_cell.angle_alpha   90.00
_cell.angle_beta   90.00
_cell.angle_gamma   90.00
#
_symmetry.space_group_name_H-M   'P 1'
#
loop_
_entity.id
_entity.type
_entity.pdbx_description
1 polymer ?
#
loop_
_entity_poly.entity_id
_entity_poly.type
_entity_poly.pdbx_seq_one_letter_code
_entity_poly.pdbx_strand_id
1 'polypeptide(L)'
;MQKFRKPVALAMVGVMCFSLCACKSNKSSDSGSDSDTTTSVEKTEAMTAIENALNLSNMDAEWTYSDTSDAWTLSIVTAVTNPEIEDEQGVSVCVPGAYVEGVDTDGDGKADATSGTVTGDLVINETASVTSTNGQVYTAKTAPVIINTGAAGYSEQSNQTAGSTYASEGYINVACGNRGKQSTLDDGTYTGDAPCCLVDQKNAVRFVKYNILLGNLPGSVDYFVSTGGSGGGAHATMLAATSDNEDFYDYEIEAGAVGVYKTDDGKYITSVTIDGKEVSLSDGMWGCMAYSAITSLAEADMTLAFEYYLDTTYSFNTDFQKETAKLLAKEYMDYINDQNLSVKESDLGYDLNDDGDTNDTVDLTIEYDENGHTDTNGYYGTYLDLYLAEFEQSLEDYLDRLDYTEDWTWFNSSGTALSDSEVAAMTSEDRALAFVEGRYTKGSTSTSSSSDMGSGAPSGDSSGAPSGDSSGAPSGDSSSLPSGGPSSNSSSSSAGGPPSMGSSSSSGAPSMGSSSSSGAPSGDSSSSSSSSSSGSSTDIVGTPDAGTTQSASSTVDSSNYSSYSEMLEEYKSDIAEIEALDEYGNNIVELYNPLNYIGAEGTNNPTWSRILMGASEGDISMFNSLNIQVAWLNAGTDAEIEWQWDGGHVPSEILGDSLPLYVDMMYGKYVSGAVSVTKAAGSGQTTNGTSTSATGTDLSSWVTYDESSGVSFSLAAAAAYRTAGASKAIPGFDVMDYGQEDYVFGSSSKDVRHWDKYVLKVFEDNEDTLSSLFNN
;
A
#
# COMPACT_ATOMS: atom_id res chain seq x y z
N MET A 1 44.99 -55.00 -36.33
CA MET A 1 46.04 -53.96 -36.41
C MET A 1 45.37 -52.64 -36.75
N GLN A 2 45.64 -51.60 -35.94
CA GLN A 2 45.56 -50.14 -36.20
C GLN A 2 44.18 -49.53 -36.62
N LYS A 3 43.58 -48.63 -35.81
CA LYS A 3 43.80 -47.16 -35.68
C LYS A 3 43.34 -46.39 -36.94
N PHE A 4 42.60 -45.27 -36.94
CA PHE A 4 42.16 -44.28 -35.95
C PHE A 4 40.93 -43.49 -36.50
N ARG A 5 40.31 -42.71 -35.59
CA ARG A 5 39.01 -42.01 -35.59
C ARG A 5 38.82 -40.83 -36.58
N LYS A 6 37.56 -40.54 -36.92
CA LYS A 6 36.97 -39.21 -37.25
C LYS A 6 35.81 -38.95 -36.25
N PRO A 7 35.54 -37.71 -35.81
CA PRO A 7 34.25 -37.38 -35.19
C PRO A 7 33.24 -36.94 -36.26
N VAL A 8 31.99 -37.35 -36.07
CA VAL A 8 30.82 -37.00 -36.89
C VAL A 8 30.02 -35.97 -36.11
N ALA A 9 29.79 -34.83 -36.74
CA ALA A 9 28.61 -34.00 -36.52
C ALA A 9 27.58 -34.39 -37.58
N LEU A 10 26.34 -34.69 -37.19
CA LEU A 10 25.13 -34.19 -37.86
C LEU A 10 23.87 -34.61 -37.09
N ALA A 11 22.94 -33.65 -37.04
CA ALA A 11 21.58 -33.70 -36.56
C ALA A 11 20.72 -34.89 -37.05
N MET A 12 19.73 -35.26 -36.25
CA MET A 12 18.37 -35.58 -36.74
C MET A 12 17.35 -35.65 -35.59
N VAL A 13 16.35 -34.76 -35.68
CA VAL A 13 14.90 -34.96 -35.50
C VAL A 13 14.45 -36.22 -34.74
N GLY A 14 13.66 -36.01 -33.68
CA GLY A 14 12.89 -37.05 -33.00
C GLY A 14 11.60 -36.51 -32.38
N VAL A 15 10.48 -36.76 -33.06
CA VAL A 15 9.10 -36.63 -32.58
C VAL A 15 8.91 -37.43 -31.29
N MET A 16 8.44 -36.80 -30.21
CA MET A 16 8.00 -37.50 -29.00
C MET A 16 6.49 -37.72 -29.00
N CYS A 17 6.09 -38.98 -29.12
CA CYS A 17 4.75 -39.45 -28.78
C CYS A 17 4.69 -39.78 -27.28
N PHE A 18 3.78 -39.16 -26.55
CA PHE A 18 3.37 -39.57 -25.21
C PHE A 18 2.65 -40.92 -25.27
N SER A 19 3.05 -41.86 -24.41
CA SER A 19 2.39 -43.16 -24.25
C SER A 19 2.00 -43.36 -22.78
N LEU A 20 0.69 -43.25 -22.55
CA LEU A 20 -0.04 -43.76 -21.40
C LEU A 20 0.17 -45.26 -21.23
N CYS A 21 0.32 -45.72 -19.99
CA CYS A 21 0.12 -47.13 -19.65
C CYS A 21 -0.74 -47.26 -18.40
N ALA A 22 -2.03 -47.51 -18.62
CA ALA A 22 -2.98 -48.02 -17.64
C ALA A 22 -3.07 -49.55 -17.79
N CYS A 23 -3.22 -50.27 -16.68
CA CYS A 23 -3.83 -51.60 -16.67
C CYS A 23 -4.79 -51.74 -15.48
N LYS A 24 -6.08 -51.82 -15.83
CA LYS A 24 -7.25 -52.10 -15.00
C LYS A 24 -7.31 -53.56 -14.53
N SER A 25 -7.91 -53.81 -13.36
CA SER A 25 -9.00 -54.80 -13.23
C SER A 25 -9.83 -54.66 -11.93
N ASN A 26 -11.12 -54.38 -12.14
CA ASN A 26 -12.33 -54.35 -11.28
C ASN A 26 -12.39 -55.19 -9.98
N LYS A 27 -13.01 -54.61 -8.93
CA LYS A 27 -14.28 -55.10 -8.32
C LYS A 27 -14.90 -54.15 -7.25
N SER A 28 -16.18 -53.83 -7.49
CA SER A 28 -17.33 -53.62 -6.57
C SER A 28 -17.17 -52.89 -5.23
N SER A 29 -17.88 -51.76 -5.12
CA SER A 29 -18.66 -51.25 -3.98
C SER A 29 -18.46 -51.91 -2.61
N ASP A 30 -17.86 -51.17 -1.69
CA ASP A 30 -18.28 -51.17 -0.29
C ASP A 30 -18.12 -49.76 0.29
N SER A 31 -19.19 -49.30 0.94
CA SER A 31 -19.23 -48.08 1.74
C SER A 31 -18.48 -48.36 3.05
N GLY A 32 -17.35 -47.69 3.28
CA GLY A 32 -16.57 -47.80 4.51
C GLY A 32 -15.91 -46.48 4.83
N SER A 33 -16.26 -45.95 6.00
CA SER A 33 -15.73 -44.74 6.63
C SER A 33 -14.21 -44.63 6.53
N ASP A 34 -13.72 -43.53 5.96
CA ASP A 34 -12.31 -43.15 6.11
C ASP A 34 -12.09 -42.72 7.56
N SER A 35 -11.18 -43.43 8.22
CA SER A 35 -10.79 -43.17 9.59
C SER A 35 -9.97 -41.89 9.66
N ASP A 36 -10.47 -40.94 10.43
CA ASP A 36 -9.81 -39.75 10.96
C ASP A 36 -8.48 -40.16 11.62
N THR A 37 -7.38 -40.18 10.87
CA THR A 37 -6.02 -40.27 11.42
C THR A 37 -5.60 -38.85 11.78
N THR A 38 -6.00 -38.42 12.98
CA THR A 38 -5.54 -37.18 13.59
C THR A 38 -4.03 -37.31 13.81
N THR A 39 -3.23 -36.69 12.94
CA THR A 39 -1.79 -36.56 13.18
C THR A 39 -1.64 -35.52 14.29
N SER A 40 -1.56 -35.97 15.54
CA SER A 40 -1.35 -35.09 16.69
C SER A 40 0.05 -34.49 16.61
N VAL A 41 0.16 -33.18 16.41
CA VAL A 41 1.40 -32.44 16.60
C VAL A 41 1.63 -32.32 18.11
N GLU A 42 2.78 -32.77 18.61
CA GLU A 42 3.10 -32.68 20.04
C GLU A 42 3.58 -31.27 20.38
N LYS A 43 2.68 -30.45 20.93
CA LYS A 43 2.98 -29.08 21.40
C LYS A 43 3.48 -29.09 22.84
N THR A 44 4.39 -28.18 23.14
CA THR A 44 4.88 -27.98 24.51
C THR A 44 3.85 -27.21 25.36
N GLU A 45 4.04 -27.20 26.68
CA GLU A 45 3.23 -26.38 27.59
C GLU A 45 3.32 -24.87 27.24
N ALA A 46 4.48 -24.40 26.77
CA ALA A 46 4.68 -23.02 26.36
C ALA A 46 3.87 -22.65 25.09
N MET A 47 3.90 -23.52 24.07
CA MET A 47 3.12 -23.33 22.84
C MET A 47 1.62 -23.29 23.14
N THR A 48 1.15 -24.20 24.00
CA THR A 48 -0.25 -24.25 24.44
C THR A 48 -0.62 -23.02 25.31
N ALA A 49 0.33 -22.47 26.06
CA ALA A 49 0.12 -21.25 26.84
C ALA A 49 -0.11 -20.03 25.93
N ILE A 50 0.59 -19.94 24.80
CA ILE A 50 0.37 -18.89 23.78
C ILE A 50 -1.05 -19.00 23.22
N GLU A 51 -1.48 -20.19 22.77
CA GLU A 51 -2.84 -20.41 22.26
C GLU A 51 -3.93 -20.02 23.27
N ASN A 52 -3.71 -20.33 24.55
CA ASN A 52 -4.65 -19.96 25.61
C ASN A 52 -4.64 -18.45 25.89
N ALA A 53 -3.47 -17.80 25.89
CA ALA A 53 -3.36 -16.37 26.17
C ALA A 53 -3.96 -15.49 25.06
N LEU A 54 -3.88 -15.94 23.80
CA LEU A 54 -4.38 -15.22 22.63
C LEU A 54 -5.78 -15.69 22.16
N ASN A 55 -6.42 -16.57 22.93
CA ASN A 55 -7.83 -16.86 22.78
C ASN A 55 -8.63 -15.69 23.40
N LEU A 56 -9.41 -14.99 22.58
CA LEU A 56 -10.13 -13.77 22.96
C LEU A 56 -11.03 -13.95 24.18
N SER A 57 -11.62 -15.14 24.37
CA SER A 57 -12.45 -15.46 25.56
C SER A 57 -11.67 -15.51 26.87
N ASN A 58 -10.34 -15.50 26.82
CA ASN A 58 -9.46 -15.41 27.99
C ASN A 58 -8.88 -13.99 28.19
N MET A 59 -9.25 -13.02 27.36
CA MET A 59 -8.63 -11.69 27.32
C MET A 59 -9.49 -10.57 27.91
N ASP A 60 -10.62 -10.89 28.56
CA ASP A 60 -11.58 -9.90 29.07
C ASP A 60 -11.95 -8.84 28.00
N ALA A 61 -12.24 -9.31 26.79
CA ALA A 61 -12.49 -8.47 25.61
C ALA A 61 -13.64 -7.47 25.85
N GLU A 62 -13.41 -6.18 25.61
CA GLU A 62 -14.43 -5.14 25.68
C GLU A 62 -14.94 -4.80 24.27
N TRP A 63 -16.26 -4.73 24.12
CA TRP A 63 -16.94 -4.47 22.86
C TRP A 63 -17.81 -3.22 22.99
N THR A 64 -17.75 -2.34 22.00
CA THR A 64 -18.63 -1.17 21.90
C THR A 64 -19.54 -1.26 20.69
N TYR A 65 -20.85 -1.18 20.92
CA TYR A 65 -21.85 -1.14 19.86
C TYR A 65 -22.13 0.28 19.36
N SER A 66 -22.22 0.44 18.03
CA SER A 66 -22.65 1.66 17.35
C SER A 66 -24.05 1.50 16.76
N ASP A 67 -25.02 2.26 17.26
CA ASP A 67 -26.38 2.32 16.68
C ASP A 67 -26.39 2.89 15.26
N THR A 68 -25.44 3.79 14.95
CA THR A 68 -25.39 4.48 13.65
C THR A 68 -24.90 3.55 12.55
N SER A 69 -23.89 2.74 12.85
CA SER A 69 -23.26 1.84 11.88
C SER A 69 -23.81 0.42 11.95
N ASP A 70 -24.64 0.11 12.96
CA ASP A 70 -25.05 -1.26 13.29
C ASP A 70 -23.84 -2.20 13.32
N ALA A 71 -22.92 -1.95 14.27
CA ALA A 71 -21.63 -2.63 14.33
C ALA A 71 -21.11 -2.74 15.77
N TRP A 72 -20.38 -3.82 16.05
CA TRP A 72 -19.62 -4.02 17.29
C TRP A 72 -18.12 -3.86 17.02
N THR A 73 -17.46 -3.04 17.82
CA THR A 73 -16.00 -2.83 17.74
C THR A 73 -15.32 -3.32 19.00
N LEU A 74 -14.33 -4.20 18.82
CA LEU A 74 -13.43 -4.70 19.87
C LEU A 74 -12.47 -3.59 20.28
N SER A 75 -12.39 -3.30 21.59
CA SER A 75 -11.30 -2.50 22.14
C SER A 75 -9.96 -3.13 21.79
N ILE A 76 -8.91 -2.33 21.61
CA ILE A 76 -7.57 -2.84 21.28
C ILE A 76 -7.15 -3.93 22.27
N VAL A 77 -6.72 -5.07 21.72
CA VAL A 77 -6.08 -6.17 22.46
C VAL A 77 -4.70 -6.46 21.86
N THR A 78 -3.79 -7.06 22.63
CA THR A 78 -2.49 -7.49 22.08
C THR A 78 -2.70 -8.60 21.04
N ALA A 79 -1.90 -8.58 19.96
CA ALA A 79 -1.88 -9.65 18.97
C ALA A 79 -0.88 -10.77 19.32
N VAL A 80 0.02 -10.52 20.27
CA VAL A 80 1.17 -11.38 20.61
C VAL A 80 1.38 -11.47 22.12
N THR A 81 2.09 -12.51 22.61
CA THR A 81 2.34 -12.67 24.06
C THR A 81 3.56 -11.92 24.58
N ASN A 82 4.50 -11.56 23.71
CA ASN A 82 5.74 -10.86 24.06
C ASN A 82 5.88 -9.56 23.23
N PRO A 83 4.97 -8.59 23.36
CA PRO A 83 5.13 -7.32 22.68
C PRO A 83 6.39 -6.60 23.22
N GLU A 84 7.20 -6.09 22.30
CA GLU A 84 8.28 -5.13 22.59
C GLU A 84 7.71 -3.73 22.85
N ILE A 85 6.68 -3.33 22.07
CA ILE A 85 5.95 -2.08 22.24
C ILE A 85 4.44 -2.39 22.28
N GLU A 86 3.87 -2.42 23.48
CA GLU A 86 2.46 -2.76 23.72
C GLU A 86 1.50 -1.85 22.94
N ASP A 87 1.83 -0.57 22.81
CA ASP A 87 1.03 0.43 22.10
C ASP A 87 1.06 0.31 20.57
N GLU A 88 1.90 -0.58 20.02
CA GLU A 88 2.06 -0.80 18.57
C GLU A 88 1.76 -2.25 18.16
N GLN A 89 1.77 -3.22 19.07
CA GLN A 89 1.61 -4.65 18.72
C GLN A 89 0.23 -5.21 19.09
N GLY A 90 -0.81 -4.45 18.76
CA GLY A 90 -2.20 -4.77 19.04
C GLY A 90 -3.09 -4.80 17.80
N VAL A 91 -4.33 -5.23 18.03
CA VAL A 91 -5.35 -5.39 17.00
C VAL A 91 -6.73 -5.03 17.53
N SER A 92 -7.55 -4.47 16.65
CA SER A 92 -8.98 -4.22 16.87
C SER A 92 -9.77 -4.74 15.67
N VAL A 93 -10.99 -5.19 15.94
CA VAL A 93 -11.89 -5.78 14.94
C VAL A 93 -13.26 -5.11 15.05
N CYS A 94 -13.82 -4.70 13.91
CA CYS A 94 -15.19 -4.22 13.80
C CYS A 94 -16.02 -5.22 12.99
N VAL A 95 -17.13 -5.68 13.56
CA VAL A 95 -18.03 -6.68 12.96
C VAL A 95 -19.43 -6.11 12.74
N PRO A 96 -20.12 -6.47 11.64
CA PRO A 96 -21.52 -6.11 11.45
C PRO A 96 -22.40 -6.57 12.62
N GLY A 97 -23.22 -5.67 13.14
CA GLY A 97 -24.11 -5.92 14.26
C GLY A 97 -25.12 -7.03 13.96
N ALA A 98 -25.53 -7.16 12.69
CA ALA A 98 -26.36 -8.27 12.22
C ALA A 98 -25.78 -9.67 12.54
N TYR A 99 -24.46 -9.83 12.58
CA TYR A 99 -23.81 -11.11 12.88
C TYR A 99 -23.72 -11.43 14.37
N VAL A 100 -24.22 -10.57 15.25
CA VAL A 100 -24.04 -10.67 16.70
C VAL A 100 -25.40 -10.52 17.40
N GLU A 101 -25.80 -11.51 18.19
CA GLU A 101 -27.01 -11.43 19.02
C GLU A 101 -26.83 -10.50 20.22
N GLY A 102 -25.59 -10.40 20.70
CA GLY A 102 -25.12 -9.53 21.79
C GLY A 102 -23.83 -10.08 22.39
N VAL A 103 -23.50 -9.63 23.60
CA VAL A 103 -22.32 -10.05 24.36
C VAL A 103 -22.74 -10.86 25.58
N ASP A 104 -22.13 -12.03 25.76
CA ASP A 104 -22.23 -12.89 26.94
C ASP A 104 -21.24 -12.42 28.00
N THR A 105 -21.76 -12.00 29.16
CA THR A 105 -20.96 -11.41 30.24
C THR A 105 -20.74 -12.35 31.41
N ASP A 106 -21.39 -13.52 31.42
CA ASP A 106 -21.32 -14.49 32.52
C ASP A 106 -20.89 -15.91 32.09
N GLY A 107 -20.68 -16.12 30.79
CA GLY A 107 -20.16 -17.33 30.19
C GLY A 107 -21.20 -18.45 30.06
N ASP A 108 -22.50 -18.12 30.05
CA ASP A 108 -23.58 -19.10 29.90
C ASP A 108 -23.92 -19.45 28.44
N GLY A 109 -23.24 -18.81 27.49
CA GLY A 109 -23.41 -18.92 26.05
C GLY A 109 -24.57 -18.12 25.48
N LYS A 110 -25.09 -17.12 26.20
CA LYS A 110 -26.20 -16.26 25.74
C LYS A 110 -25.89 -14.79 25.94
N ALA A 111 -26.47 -13.97 25.08
CA ALA A 111 -26.30 -12.53 25.14
C ALA A 111 -26.99 -11.94 26.38
N ASP A 112 -26.22 -11.20 27.19
CA ASP A 112 -26.69 -10.41 28.32
C ASP A 112 -26.87 -8.93 27.94
N ALA A 113 -26.03 -8.44 27.03
CA ALA A 113 -26.01 -7.06 26.56
C ALA A 113 -26.09 -7.01 25.03
N THR A 114 -27.01 -6.20 24.50
CA THR A 114 -27.23 -6.06 23.04
C THR A 114 -26.83 -4.68 22.51
N SER A 115 -26.22 -3.83 23.34
CA SER A 115 -25.79 -2.47 22.99
C SER A 115 -24.85 -1.89 24.06
N GLY A 116 -24.17 -0.79 23.74
CA GLY A 116 -23.27 -0.08 24.66
C GLY A 116 -21.86 -0.65 24.68
N THR A 117 -21.09 -0.29 25.71
CA THR A 117 -19.74 -0.80 25.96
C THR A 117 -19.80 -1.86 27.05
N VAL A 118 -19.31 -3.07 26.76
CA VAL A 118 -19.45 -4.24 27.63
C VAL A 118 -18.30 -5.22 27.45
N THR A 119 -17.85 -5.83 28.54
CA THR A 119 -16.84 -6.89 28.54
C THR A 119 -17.49 -8.27 28.47
N GLY A 120 -17.02 -9.12 27.57
CA GLY A 120 -17.51 -10.49 27.42
C GLY A 120 -17.28 -11.06 26.02
N ASP A 121 -17.88 -12.23 25.78
CA ASP A 121 -17.76 -12.96 24.51
C ASP A 121 -18.89 -12.58 23.56
N LEU A 122 -18.60 -12.46 22.26
CA LEU A 122 -19.66 -12.27 21.27
C LEU A 122 -20.51 -13.54 21.15
N VAL A 123 -21.83 -13.37 21.15
CA VAL A 123 -22.76 -14.43 20.77
C VAL A 123 -23.09 -14.27 19.29
N ILE A 124 -22.44 -15.08 18.45
CA ILE A 124 -22.57 -14.98 16.99
C ILE A 124 -23.93 -15.50 16.52
N ASN A 125 -24.62 -14.70 15.71
CA ASN A 125 -25.82 -15.11 14.98
C ASN A 125 -25.44 -15.85 13.69
N GLU A 126 -25.29 -17.16 13.80
CA GLU A 126 -24.88 -18.05 12.71
C GLU A 126 -25.86 -18.13 11.53
N THR A 127 -27.06 -17.58 11.68
CA THR A 127 -28.11 -17.58 10.64
C THR A 127 -28.33 -16.22 10.01
N ALA A 128 -27.69 -15.18 10.53
CA ALA A 128 -27.78 -13.84 9.98
C ALA A 128 -27.10 -13.73 8.62
N SER A 129 -27.59 -12.79 7.83
CA SER A 129 -26.97 -12.42 6.57
C SER A 129 -27.06 -10.91 6.36
N VAL A 130 -26.01 -10.34 5.77
CA VAL A 130 -25.98 -8.97 5.27
C VAL A 130 -25.93 -9.02 3.75
N THR A 131 -26.65 -8.13 3.09
CA THR A 131 -26.56 -7.94 1.64
C THR A 131 -25.78 -6.66 1.40
N SER A 132 -24.64 -6.75 0.71
CA SER A 132 -23.84 -5.60 0.34
C SER A 132 -24.61 -4.67 -0.58
N THR A 133 -24.13 -3.44 -0.72
CA THR A 133 -24.71 -2.45 -1.65
C THR A 133 -24.68 -2.92 -3.10
N ASN A 134 -23.78 -3.85 -3.45
CA ASN A 134 -23.68 -4.45 -4.78
C ASN A 134 -24.52 -5.72 -4.96
N GLY A 135 -25.28 -6.12 -3.92
CA GLY A 135 -26.22 -7.23 -3.97
C GLY A 135 -25.63 -8.60 -3.64
N GLN A 136 -24.36 -8.66 -3.21
CA GLN A 136 -23.76 -9.90 -2.72
C GLN A 136 -24.25 -10.20 -1.31
N VAL A 137 -24.38 -11.48 -0.96
CA VAL A 137 -24.93 -11.90 0.33
C VAL A 137 -23.89 -12.64 1.16
N TYR A 138 -23.61 -12.10 2.33
CA TYR A 138 -22.67 -12.66 3.30
C TYR A 138 -23.40 -13.14 4.55
N THR A 139 -22.85 -14.17 5.17
CA THR A 139 -23.26 -14.66 6.49
C THR A 139 -22.11 -14.45 7.47
N ALA A 140 -22.37 -14.64 8.76
CA ALA A 140 -21.34 -14.60 9.79
C ALA A 140 -20.16 -15.56 9.51
N LYS A 141 -20.31 -16.61 8.68
CA LYS A 141 -19.21 -17.54 8.33
C LYS A 141 -18.52 -17.25 7.01
N THR A 142 -19.12 -16.42 6.17
CA THR A 142 -18.68 -16.22 4.79
C THR A 142 -18.23 -14.80 4.51
N ALA A 143 -18.41 -13.89 5.47
CA ALA A 143 -18.01 -12.50 5.40
C ALA A 143 -16.49 -12.37 5.13
N PRO A 144 -16.09 -11.57 4.12
CA PRO A 144 -14.72 -11.13 3.92
C PRO A 144 -14.18 -10.38 5.14
N VAL A 145 -12.88 -10.48 5.35
CA VAL A 145 -12.15 -9.78 6.41
C VAL A 145 -11.14 -8.84 5.76
N ILE A 146 -11.29 -7.53 5.99
CA ILE A 146 -10.43 -6.50 5.43
C ILE A 146 -9.33 -6.17 6.45
N ILE A 147 -8.07 -6.37 6.07
CA ILE A 147 -6.88 -6.05 6.85
C ILE A 147 -6.36 -4.70 6.39
N ASN A 148 -6.51 -3.67 7.22
CA ASN A 148 -5.95 -2.34 6.94
C ASN A 148 -4.53 -2.29 7.48
N THR A 149 -3.55 -2.23 6.57
CA THR A 149 -2.15 -2.05 6.93
C THR A 149 -1.85 -0.57 7.12
N GLY A 150 -1.68 -0.14 8.38
CA GLY A 150 -1.01 1.12 8.69
C GLY A 150 0.49 0.92 8.49
N ALA A 151 1.16 1.79 7.73
CA ALA A 151 2.63 1.84 7.59
C ALA A 151 3.00 2.96 6.61
N ALA A 152 2.31 4.10 6.65
CA ALA A 152 2.55 5.18 5.71
C ALA A 152 4.04 5.60 5.79
N GLY A 153 4.74 5.59 4.65
CA GLY A 153 6.19 5.77 4.60
C GLY A 153 7.00 4.77 5.43
N TYR A 154 6.51 3.54 5.63
CA TYR A 154 7.10 2.52 6.51
C TYR A 154 7.16 2.92 8.00
N SER A 155 6.29 3.84 8.41
CA SER A 155 6.26 4.33 9.78
C SER A 155 5.61 3.37 10.77
N GLU A 156 5.91 3.55 12.06
CA GLU A 156 5.16 2.93 13.14
C GLU A 156 3.68 3.34 13.08
N GLN A 157 2.80 2.48 13.57
CA GLN A 157 1.38 2.73 13.71
C GLN A 157 0.95 2.34 15.12
N SER A 158 0.60 3.34 15.94
CA SER A 158 -0.02 3.08 17.23
C SER A 158 -1.33 2.32 17.05
N ASN A 159 -1.66 1.47 18.01
CA ASN A 159 -2.90 0.72 18.03
C ASN A 159 -4.12 1.67 17.93
N GLN A 160 -5.05 1.33 17.05
CA GLN A 160 -6.33 2.04 16.91
C GLN A 160 -7.50 1.09 16.91
N THR A 161 -8.68 1.61 17.26
CA THR A 161 -9.94 0.90 17.09
C THR A 161 -10.30 0.79 15.60
N ALA A 162 -10.76 -0.38 15.18
CA ALA A 162 -11.21 -0.59 13.81
C ALA A 162 -12.44 0.27 13.47
N GLY A 163 -12.37 0.91 12.29
CA GLY A 163 -13.48 1.67 11.74
C GLY A 163 -14.67 0.79 11.32
N SER A 164 -15.87 1.35 11.32
CA SER A 164 -17.11 0.66 10.94
C SER A 164 -17.45 0.76 9.44
N THR A 165 -16.50 1.25 8.62
CA THR A 165 -16.66 1.64 7.21
C THR A 165 -17.27 0.54 6.35
N TYR A 166 -16.98 -0.73 6.63
CA TYR A 166 -17.46 -1.86 5.83
C TYR A 166 -18.59 -2.68 6.48
N ALA A 167 -19.08 -2.25 7.65
CA ALA A 167 -20.10 -3.00 8.37
C ALA A 167 -21.41 -3.11 7.55
N SER A 168 -21.79 -2.05 6.84
CA SER A 168 -22.95 -2.04 5.94
C SER A 168 -22.82 -2.96 4.74
N GLU A 169 -21.58 -3.25 4.31
CA GLU A 169 -21.29 -4.17 3.21
C GLU A 169 -21.29 -5.64 3.66
N GLY A 170 -21.35 -5.87 4.98
CA GLY A 170 -21.31 -7.20 5.57
C GLY A 170 -19.89 -7.73 5.77
N TYR A 171 -18.86 -6.89 5.64
CA TYR A 171 -17.47 -7.26 5.88
C TYR A 171 -17.06 -7.01 7.32
N ILE A 172 -15.99 -7.69 7.71
CA ILE A 172 -15.31 -7.46 8.98
C ILE A 172 -14.10 -6.58 8.69
N ASN A 173 -13.91 -5.55 9.51
CA ASN A 173 -12.80 -4.63 9.35
C ASN A 173 -11.78 -4.82 10.47
N VAL A 174 -10.51 -4.94 10.13
CA VAL A 174 -9.42 -5.15 11.09
C VAL A 174 -8.45 -3.97 10.99
N ALA A 175 -8.13 -3.40 12.14
CA ALA A 175 -7.05 -2.44 12.28
C ALA A 175 -5.94 -3.06 13.14
N CYS A 176 -4.74 -3.13 12.60
CA CYS A 176 -3.53 -3.56 13.31
C CYS A 176 -2.66 -2.35 13.61
N GLY A 177 -2.04 -2.33 14.79
CA GLY A 177 -0.83 -1.56 15.01
C GLY A 177 0.38 -2.28 14.39
N ASN A 178 1.50 -1.58 14.32
CA ASN A 178 2.78 -2.16 14.00
C ASN A 178 3.91 -1.25 14.48
N ARG A 179 5.06 -1.85 14.76
CA ARG A 179 6.33 -1.11 14.78
C ARG A 179 6.67 -0.60 13.38
N GLY A 180 7.62 0.31 13.29
CA GLY A 180 8.15 0.81 12.03
C GLY A 180 9.37 1.69 12.25
N LYS A 181 9.79 2.42 11.23
CA LYS A 181 11.10 3.09 11.20
C LYS A 181 11.39 4.14 12.31
N GLN A 182 10.40 4.48 13.13
CA GLN A 182 10.52 5.38 14.29
C GLN A 182 10.54 4.64 15.63
N SER A 183 10.20 3.35 15.65
CA SER A 183 9.95 2.61 16.87
C SER A 183 11.22 2.47 17.71
N THR A 184 11.13 2.95 18.94
CA THR A 184 12.19 2.85 19.94
C THR A 184 11.62 2.37 21.27
N LEU A 185 12.39 1.56 21.98
CA LEU A 185 12.07 1.16 23.34
C LEU A 185 12.22 2.33 24.31
N ASP A 186 11.68 2.20 25.52
CA ASP A 186 11.76 3.22 26.60
C ASP A 186 13.19 3.69 26.93
N ASP A 187 14.21 2.86 26.67
CA ASP A 187 15.62 3.20 26.89
C ASP A 187 16.31 3.87 25.69
N GLY A 188 15.56 4.07 24.60
CA GLY A 188 16.01 4.68 23.35
C GLY A 188 16.62 3.69 22.35
N THR A 189 16.59 2.38 22.62
CA THR A 189 17.05 1.37 21.67
C THR A 189 16.09 1.27 20.48
N TYR A 190 16.63 1.34 19.27
CA TYR A 190 15.87 1.15 18.03
C TYR A 190 15.37 -0.30 17.89
N THR A 191 14.08 -0.49 17.58
CA THR A 191 13.38 -1.78 17.35
C THR A 191 12.45 -1.72 16.12
N GLY A 192 12.62 -0.67 15.31
CA GLY A 192 11.79 -0.39 14.13
C GLY A 192 12.24 -1.05 12.84
N ASP A 193 13.33 -1.81 12.87
CA ASP A 193 13.98 -2.39 11.70
C ASP A 193 13.10 -3.41 10.99
N ALA A 194 13.26 -3.50 9.67
CA ALA A 194 12.71 -4.60 8.89
C ALA A 194 13.25 -5.94 9.45
N PRO A 195 12.39 -6.96 9.63
CA PRO A 195 11.02 -7.05 9.13
C PRO A 195 9.91 -6.77 10.16
N CYS A 196 10.20 -6.14 11.30
CA CYS A 196 9.29 -6.04 12.46
C CYS A 196 7.90 -5.51 12.12
N CYS A 197 7.83 -4.46 11.28
CA CYS A 197 6.55 -3.88 10.85
C CYS A 197 5.66 -4.91 10.13
N LEU A 198 6.21 -5.71 9.22
CA LEU A 198 5.47 -6.74 8.49
C LEU A 198 5.10 -7.91 9.42
N VAL A 199 6.00 -8.29 10.32
CA VAL A 199 5.80 -9.37 11.30
C VAL A 199 4.64 -9.04 12.25
N ASP A 200 4.55 -7.81 12.74
CA ASP A 200 3.45 -7.38 13.61
C ASP A 200 2.09 -7.51 12.91
N GLN A 201 2.02 -7.15 11.62
CA GLN A 201 0.81 -7.29 10.81
C GLN A 201 0.46 -8.76 10.52
N LYS A 202 1.45 -9.61 10.22
CA LYS A 202 1.26 -11.08 10.09
C LYS A 202 0.71 -11.69 11.38
N ASN A 203 1.25 -11.27 12.52
CA ASN A 203 0.79 -11.71 13.84
C ASN A 203 -0.66 -11.30 14.12
N ALA A 204 -1.06 -10.09 13.75
CA ALA A 204 -2.45 -9.63 13.84
C ALA A 204 -3.38 -10.48 12.96
N VAL A 205 -2.97 -10.82 11.73
CA VAL A 205 -3.73 -11.73 10.84
C VAL A 205 -3.91 -13.10 11.50
N ARG A 206 -2.83 -13.69 12.03
CA ARG A 206 -2.89 -15.00 12.71
C ARG A 206 -3.83 -14.95 13.92
N PHE A 207 -3.76 -13.89 14.72
CA PHE A 207 -4.66 -13.67 15.86
C PHE A 207 -6.13 -13.66 15.46
N VAL A 208 -6.49 -12.89 14.42
CA VAL A 208 -7.88 -12.77 13.97
C VAL A 208 -8.36 -14.11 13.41
N LYS A 209 -7.58 -14.76 12.53
CA LYS A 209 -7.95 -16.07 11.97
C LYS A 209 -8.10 -17.15 13.04
N TYR A 210 -7.22 -17.17 14.04
CA TYR A 210 -7.33 -18.08 15.17
C TYR A 210 -8.65 -17.88 15.93
N ASN A 211 -9.03 -16.62 16.21
CA ASN A 211 -10.26 -16.32 16.93
C ASN A 211 -11.54 -16.53 16.09
N ILE A 212 -11.44 -16.50 14.75
CA ILE A 212 -12.52 -16.99 13.88
C ILE A 212 -12.67 -18.51 13.99
N LEU A 213 -11.55 -19.27 13.96
CA LEU A 213 -11.58 -20.73 14.08
C LEU A 213 -12.14 -21.21 15.43
N LEU A 214 -11.89 -20.46 16.51
CA LEU A 214 -12.44 -20.72 17.83
C LEU A 214 -13.94 -20.39 17.94
N GLY A 215 -14.50 -19.62 17.00
CA GLY A 215 -15.87 -19.12 17.07
C GLY A 215 -16.05 -17.89 17.96
N ASN A 216 -14.97 -17.20 18.30
CA ASN A 216 -15.01 -15.95 19.08
C ASN A 216 -15.31 -14.74 18.19
N LEU A 217 -14.97 -14.82 16.90
CA LEU A 217 -15.23 -13.80 15.89
C LEU A 217 -16.02 -14.41 14.73
N PRO A 218 -16.98 -13.67 14.14
CA PRO A 218 -17.50 -14.02 12.81
C PRO A 218 -16.38 -13.83 11.76
N GLY A 219 -16.62 -14.30 10.54
CA GLY A 219 -15.75 -14.13 9.39
C GLY A 219 -15.38 -15.45 8.73
N SER A 220 -14.75 -15.34 7.56
CA SER A 220 -14.12 -16.47 6.87
C SER A 220 -12.60 -16.34 6.93
N VAL A 221 -11.92 -17.39 7.40
CA VAL A 221 -10.45 -17.47 7.33
C VAL A 221 -9.91 -17.57 5.90
N ASP A 222 -10.78 -17.89 4.94
CA ASP A 222 -10.43 -18.10 3.54
C ASP A 222 -10.58 -16.82 2.69
N TYR A 223 -11.18 -15.74 3.21
CA TYR A 223 -11.51 -14.53 2.43
C TYR A 223 -10.95 -13.25 3.08
N PHE A 224 -9.65 -13.28 3.42
CA PHE A 224 -8.92 -12.12 3.91
C PHE A 224 -8.41 -11.26 2.75
N VAL A 225 -8.57 -9.95 2.85
CA VAL A 225 -8.12 -8.99 1.84
C VAL A 225 -7.22 -7.95 2.50
N SER A 226 -5.98 -7.82 2.05
CA SER A 226 -5.08 -6.75 2.50
C SER A 226 -5.31 -5.46 1.72
N THR A 227 -5.26 -4.32 2.42
CA THR A 227 -5.39 -2.99 1.82
C THR A 227 -4.60 -1.94 2.59
N GLY A 228 -4.05 -0.96 1.85
CA GLY A 228 -3.32 0.16 2.42
C GLY A 228 -2.80 1.11 1.34
N GLY A 229 -2.40 2.32 1.74
CA GLY A 229 -1.84 3.34 0.86
C GLY A 229 -0.36 3.62 1.12
N SER A 230 0.41 3.93 0.07
CA SER A 230 1.83 4.29 0.17
C SER A 230 2.66 3.13 0.77
N GLY A 231 3.44 3.37 1.82
CA GLY A 231 4.08 2.30 2.61
C GLY A 231 3.09 1.29 3.21
N GLY A 232 1.85 1.71 3.52
CA GLY A 232 0.77 0.77 3.83
C GLY A 232 0.41 -0.09 2.62
N GLY A 233 0.41 0.46 1.41
CA GLY A 233 0.21 -0.30 0.17
C GLY A 233 1.35 -1.28 -0.11
N ALA A 234 2.59 -0.90 0.22
CA ALA A 234 3.73 -1.81 0.21
C ALA A 234 3.50 -3.00 1.16
N HIS A 235 3.06 -2.73 2.38
CA HIS A 235 2.76 -3.75 3.37
C HIS A 235 1.56 -4.64 3.00
N ALA A 236 0.51 -4.09 2.39
CA ALA A 236 -0.60 -4.87 1.84
C ALA A 236 -0.14 -5.87 0.78
N THR A 237 0.73 -5.42 -0.13
CA THR A 237 1.38 -6.26 -1.15
C THR A 237 2.31 -7.30 -0.52
N MET A 238 3.13 -6.91 0.45
CA MET A 238 4.06 -7.80 1.15
C MET A 238 3.33 -8.89 1.93
N LEU A 239 2.25 -8.57 2.67
CA LEU A 239 1.42 -9.57 3.36
C LEU A 239 0.88 -10.62 2.39
N ALA A 240 0.42 -10.20 1.21
CA ALA A 240 -0.11 -11.11 0.20
C ALA A 240 0.99 -11.94 -0.47
N ALA A 241 2.17 -11.36 -0.72
CA ALA A 241 3.29 -12.05 -1.37
C ALA A 241 4.00 -13.05 -0.44
N THR A 242 4.17 -12.72 0.84
CA THR A 242 5.02 -13.46 1.81
C THR A 242 4.27 -14.51 2.62
N SER A 243 3.05 -14.89 2.21
CA SER A 243 2.21 -15.80 2.98
C SER A 243 2.94 -17.10 3.34
N ASP A 244 2.87 -17.48 4.61
CA ASP A 244 3.35 -18.73 5.20
C ASP A 244 4.83 -19.02 4.94
N ASN A 245 5.62 -18.01 4.56
CA ASN A 245 7.04 -18.21 4.31
C ASN A 245 7.84 -18.32 5.62
N GLU A 246 8.75 -19.29 5.70
CA GLU A 246 9.53 -19.57 6.91
C GLU A 246 10.56 -18.50 7.27
N ASP A 247 10.93 -17.63 6.33
CA ASP A 247 11.84 -16.50 6.56
C ASP A 247 11.34 -15.58 7.70
N PHE A 248 10.02 -15.55 7.95
CA PHE A 248 9.39 -14.71 8.97
C PHE A 248 9.12 -15.46 10.29
N TYR A 249 9.18 -16.79 10.31
CA TYR A 249 8.68 -17.57 11.44
C TYR A 249 9.47 -17.35 12.72
N ASP A 250 10.79 -17.21 12.65
CA ASP A 250 11.59 -16.99 13.87
C ASP A 250 11.26 -15.64 14.53
N TYR A 251 10.94 -14.61 13.74
CA TYR A 251 10.44 -13.33 14.23
C TYR A 251 9.04 -13.44 14.87
N GLU A 252 8.12 -14.18 14.24
CA GLU A 252 6.79 -14.44 14.79
C GLU A 252 6.88 -15.24 16.10
N ILE A 253 7.79 -16.20 16.18
CA ILE A 253 8.05 -16.99 17.40
C ILE A 253 8.60 -16.13 18.53
N GLU A 254 9.53 -15.21 18.24
CA GLU A 254 10.07 -14.29 19.24
C GLU A 254 8.99 -13.41 19.86
N ALA A 255 8.14 -12.83 19.02
CA ALA A 255 6.97 -12.05 19.45
C ALA A 255 5.96 -12.90 20.25
N GLY A 256 5.96 -14.23 20.09
CA GLY A 256 5.00 -15.13 20.70
C GLY A 256 3.67 -15.15 19.96
N ALA A 257 3.73 -15.19 18.63
CA ALA A 257 2.59 -15.29 17.75
C ALA A 257 1.83 -16.61 17.93
N VAL A 258 0.52 -16.58 17.72
CA VAL A 258 -0.29 -17.80 17.73
C VAL A 258 -0.12 -18.58 16.42
N GLY A 259 0.04 -19.89 16.53
CA GLY A 259 0.10 -20.81 15.41
C GLY A 259 1.41 -20.85 14.63
N VAL A 260 2.50 -20.27 15.15
CA VAL A 260 3.87 -20.47 14.64
C VAL A 260 4.79 -20.82 15.79
N TYR A 261 5.33 -22.03 15.76
CA TYR A 261 6.17 -22.55 16.83
C TYR A 261 7.37 -23.31 16.29
N LYS A 262 8.42 -23.44 17.11
CA LYS A 262 9.61 -24.25 16.79
C LYS A 262 9.77 -25.38 17.79
N THR A 263 9.89 -26.62 17.31
CA THR A 263 10.19 -27.78 18.13
C THR A 263 11.65 -27.80 18.58
N ASP A 264 11.96 -28.60 19.61
CA ASP A 264 13.35 -28.78 20.09
C ASP A 264 14.30 -29.33 19.00
N ASP A 265 13.78 -30.03 17.99
CA ASP A 265 14.55 -30.51 16.83
C ASP A 265 14.59 -29.53 15.65
N GLY A 266 14.11 -28.29 15.84
CA GLY A 266 14.22 -27.18 14.91
C GLY A 266 13.17 -27.16 13.79
N LYS A 267 12.07 -27.91 13.91
CA LYS A 267 10.98 -27.91 12.91
C LYS A 267 9.92 -26.89 13.27
N TYR A 268 9.40 -26.22 12.26
CA TYR A 268 8.26 -25.33 12.41
C TYR A 268 6.94 -26.10 12.53
N ILE A 269 6.05 -25.56 13.37
CA ILE A 269 4.65 -25.94 13.50
C ILE A 269 3.83 -24.71 13.13
N THR A 270 2.96 -24.84 12.14
CA THR A 270 2.11 -23.76 11.61
C THR A 270 0.62 -24.05 11.85
N SER A 271 0.30 -24.66 13.00
CA SER A 271 -1.03 -25.14 13.35
C SER A 271 -1.43 -24.80 14.78
N VAL A 272 -2.73 -24.69 15.01
CA VAL A 272 -3.37 -24.39 16.31
C VAL A 272 -4.31 -25.53 16.73
N THR A 273 -4.58 -25.62 18.04
CA THR A 273 -5.51 -26.62 18.57
C THR A 273 -6.94 -26.05 18.61
N ILE A 274 -7.83 -26.57 17.77
CA ILE A 274 -9.26 -26.20 17.74
C ILE A 274 -10.09 -27.43 18.11
N ASP A 275 -10.88 -27.34 19.17
CA ASP A 275 -11.71 -28.46 19.68
C ASP A 275 -10.94 -29.78 19.87
N GLY A 276 -9.67 -29.68 20.30
CA GLY A 276 -8.78 -30.83 20.49
C GLY A 276 -8.24 -31.45 19.20
N LYS A 277 -8.40 -30.78 18.05
CA LYS A 277 -7.82 -31.15 16.76
C LYS A 277 -6.81 -30.11 16.30
N GLU A 278 -5.76 -30.57 15.64
CA GLU A 278 -4.79 -29.68 14.98
C GLU A 278 -5.37 -29.15 13.67
N VAL A 279 -5.34 -27.82 13.51
CA VAL A 279 -5.80 -27.10 12.32
C VAL A 279 -4.67 -26.18 11.86
N SER A 280 -4.30 -26.25 10.59
CA SER A 280 -3.32 -25.33 10.01
C SER A 280 -3.81 -23.88 10.14
N LEU A 281 -2.91 -22.98 10.56
CA LEU A 281 -3.17 -21.56 10.64
C LEU A 281 -2.24 -20.84 9.66
N SER A 282 -2.85 -20.27 8.63
CA SER A 282 -2.15 -19.54 7.57
C SER A 282 -2.29 -18.04 7.77
N ASP A 283 -1.23 -17.27 7.52
CA ASP A 283 -1.30 -15.79 7.43
C ASP A 283 -1.64 -15.29 6.01
N GLY A 284 -2.02 -16.20 5.10
CA GLY A 284 -2.23 -15.88 3.68
C GLY A 284 -3.46 -15.07 3.35
N MET A 285 -3.35 -14.26 2.30
CA MET A 285 -4.42 -13.40 1.81
C MET A 285 -5.14 -14.05 0.64
N TRP A 286 -6.46 -13.88 0.57
CA TRP A 286 -7.24 -14.26 -0.60
C TRP A 286 -7.16 -13.21 -1.70
N GLY A 287 -7.11 -11.93 -1.31
CA GLY A 287 -6.98 -10.80 -2.23
C GLY A 287 -6.07 -9.70 -1.69
N CYS A 288 -5.59 -8.85 -2.59
CA CYS A 288 -4.80 -7.66 -2.25
C CYS A 288 -5.29 -6.47 -3.07
N MET A 289 -5.64 -5.37 -2.41
CA MET A 289 -5.91 -4.10 -3.07
C MET A 289 -5.01 -3.01 -2.48
N ALA A 290 -3.92 -2.69 -3.17
CA ALA A 290 -2.93 -1.75 -2.68
C ALA A 290 -3.02 -0.41 -3.44
N TYR A 291 -2.80 0.69 -2.73
CA TYR A 291 -2.81 2.04 -3.30
C TYR A 291 -1.40 2.62 -3.28
N SER A 292 -0.86 2.99 -4.44
CA SER A 292 0.48 3.57 -4.61
C SER A 292 1.56 2.82 -3.81
N ALA A 293 1.62 1.50 -3.99
CA ALA A 293 2.48 0.63 -3.21
C ALA A 293 3.96 0.97 -3.41
N ILE A 294 4.64 1.42 -2.35
CA ILE A 294 6.06 1.81 -2.38
C ILE A 294 6.96 0.57 -2.23
N THR A 295 6.84 -0.39 -3.16
CA THR A 295 7.57 -1.67 -3.16
C THR A 295 7.65 -2.20 -4.61
N SER A 296 8.65 -2.99 -5.01
CA SER A 296 9.81 -3.47 -4.25
C SER A 296 10.87 -2.40 -4.01
N LEU A 297 11.30 -2.23 -2.76
CA LEU A 297 12.41 -1.31 -2.44
C LEU A 297 13.72 -1.77 -3.10
N ALA A 298 13.97 -3.09 -3.15
CA ALA A 298 15.22 -3.67 -3.65
C ALA A 298 15.58 -3.32 -5.12
N GLU A 299 14.62 -2.82 -5.91
CA GLU A 299 14.82 -2.35 -7.29
C GLU A 299 14.36 -0.89 -7.50
N ALA A 300 13.99 -0.18 -6.43
CA ALA A 300 13.31 1.11 -6.52
C ALA A 300 14.20 2.22 -7.10
N ASP A 301 15.49 2.27 -6.76
CA ASP A 301 16.39 3.28 -7.31
C ASP A 301 16.71 3.03 -8.80
N MET A 302 16.87 1.76 -9.18
CA MET A 302 17.07 1.38 -10.60
C MET A 302 15.86 1.71 -11.47
N THR A 303 14.66 1.32 -11.02
CA THR A 303 13.39 1.56 -11.73
C THR A 303 13.10 3.05 -11.86
N LEU A 304 13.25 3.83 -10.78
CA LEU A 304 13.07 5.28 -10.80
C LEU A 304 14.08 5.97 -11.73
N ALA A 305 15.35 5.60 -11.64
CA ALA A 305 16.38 6.12 -12.52
C ALA A 305 16.10 5.79 -13.99
N PHE A 306 15.65 4.57 -14.28
CA PHE A 306 15.28 4.15 -15.64
C PHE A 306 14.11 4.97 -16.16
N GLU A 307 13.04 5.14 -15.38
CA GLU A 307 11.86 5.94 -15.75
C GLU A 307 12.23 7.39 -16.06
N TYR A 308 13.06 8.01 -15.21
CA TYR A 308 13.48 9.40 -15.40
C TYR A 308 14.43 9.54 -16.59
N TYR A 309 15.32 8.57 -16.78
CA TYR A 309 16.26 8.57 -17.89
C TYR A 309 15.61 8.19 -19.22
N LEU A 310 14.45 7.55 -19.23
CA LEU A 310 13.71 7.25 -20.47
C LEU A 310 13.20 8.54 -21.14
N ASP A 311 12.83 9.56 -20.34
CA ASP A 311 12.46 10.88 -20.84
C ASP A 311 13.68 11.71 -21.24
N THR A 312 13.86 11.88 -22.55
CA THR A 312 14.95 12.70 -23.13
C THR A 312 14.87 14.19 -22.79
N THR A 313 13.72 14.66 -22.29
CA THR A 313 13.47 16.05 -21.92
C THR A 313 13.58 16.29 -20.42
N TYR A 314 13.72 15.24 -19.60
CA TYR A 314 13.86 15.37 -18.17
C TYR A 314 15.14 16.13 -17.79
N SER A 315 14.98 17.10 -16.89
CA SER A 315 16.07 17.96 -16.45
C SER A 315 16.51 17.57 -15.05
N PHE A 316 17.51 16.71 -14.95
CA PHE A 316 18.21 16.42 -13.70
C PHE A 316 18.84 17.69 -13.11
N ASN A 317 18.93 17.75 -11.78
CA ASN A 317 19.44 18.95 -11.10
C ASN A 317 20.95 19.15 -11.25
N THR A 318 21.68 18.03 -11.30
CA THR A 318 23.15 18.00 -11.37
C THR A 318 23.59 17.03 -12.44
N ASP A 319 24.80 17.25 -12.97
CA ASP A 319 25.42 16.32 -13.91
C ASP A 319 25.71 14.96 -13.24
N PHE A 320 25.97 14.95 -11.92
CA PHE A 320 26.11 13.73 -11.13
C PHE A 320 24.82 12.90 -11.14
N GLN A 321 23.67 13.48 -10.78
CA GLN A 321 22.38 12.77 -10.78
C GLN A 321 22.05 12.23 -12.17
N LYS A 322 22.32 13.02 -13.22
CA LYS A 322 22.11 12.57 -14.61
C LYS A 322 22.96 11.37 -14.99
N GLU A 323 24.25 11.39 -14.65
CA GLU A 323 25.14 10.27 -14.97
C GLU A 323 24.84 9.04 -14.11
N THR A 324 24.50 9.22 -12.83
CA THR A 324 24.01 8.14 -11.96
C THR A 324 22.73 7.51 -12.52
N ALA A 325 21.76 8.32 -12.95
CA ALA A 325 20.51 7.83 -13.54
C ALA A 325 20.76 6.99 -14.80
N LYS A 326 21.65 7.47 -15.69
CA LYS A 326 22.06 6.73 -16.89
C LYS A 326 22.68 5.37 -16.57
N LEU A 327 23.54 5.31 -15.54
CA LEU A 327 24.22 4.09 -15.14
C LEU A 327 23.25 3.11 -14.48
N LEU A 328 22.37 3.58 -13.60
CA LEU A 328 21.30 2.78 -12.99
C LEU A 328 20.28 2.30 -14.02
N ALA A 329 19.92 3.11 -15.02
CA ALA A 329 19.05 2.69 -16.13
C ALA A 329 19.66 1.50 -16.89
N LYS A 330 20.98 1.49 -17.07
CA LYS A 330 21.69 0.39 -17.70
C LYS A 330 21.71 -0.86 -16.80
N GLU A 331 21.85 -0.69 -15.48
CA GLU A 331 21.76 -1.79 -14.51
C GLU A 331 20.34 -2.37 -14.48
N TYR A 332 19.30 -1.54 -14.57
CA TYR A 332 17.91 -2.00 -14.64
C TYR A 332 17.62 -2.84 -15.90
N MET A 333 18.12 -2.40 -17.06
CA MET A 333 18.03 -3.18 -18.30
C MET A 333 18.67 -4.57 -18.13
N ASP A 334 19.89 -4.62 -17.57
CA ASP A 334 20.58 -5.89 -17.32
C ASP A 334 19.77 -6.75 -16.32
N TYR A 335 19.27 -6.15 -15.23
CA TYR A 335 18.42 -6.81 -14.23
C TYR A 335 17.19 -7.47 -14.86
N ILE A 336 16.38 -6.73 -15.62
CA ILE A 336 15.16 -7.28 -16.26
C ILE A 336 15.50 -8.41 -17.22
N ASN A 337 16.54 -8.26 -18.03
CA ASN A 337 16.96 -9.29 -18.97
C ASN A 337 17.47 -10.56 -18.26
N ASP A 338 18.14 -10.42 -17.12
CA ASP A 338 18.64 -11.55 -16.32
C ASP A 338 17.52 -12.32 -15.61
N GLN A 339 16.38 -11.69 -15.34
CA GLN A 339 15.19 -12.36 -14.79
C GLN A 339 14.53 -13.33 -15.79
N ASN A 340 14.78 -13.17 -17.10
CA ASN A 340 14.14 -13.97 -18.16
C ASN A 340 12.61 -13.98 -18.04
N LEU A 341 12.03 -12.80 -17.81
CA LEU A 341 10.58 -12.64 -17.66
C LEU A 341 9.86 -12.98 -18.96
N SER A 342 8.64 -13.48 -18.82
CA SER A 342 7.71 -13.67 -19.94
C SER A 342 6.29 -13.43 -19.46
N VAL A 343 5.38 -13.15 -20.39
CA VAL A 343 3.94 -12.98 -20.13
C VAL A 343 3.14 -13.73 -21.17
N LYS A 344 1.98 -14.24 -20.77
CA LYS A 344 1.00 -14.75 -21.74
C LYS A 344 0.02 -13.64 -22.08
N GLU A 345 -0.17 -13.39 -23.36
CA GLU A 345 -1.12 -12.39 -23.84
C GLU A 345 -2.56 -12.71 -23.41
N SER A 346 -2.92 -13.99 -23.27
CA SER A 346 -4.22 -14.40 -22.74
C SER A 346 -4.47 -13.94 -21.31
N ASP A 347 -3.41 -13.76 -20.53
CA ASP A 347 -3.48 -13.34 -19.13
C ASP A 347 -3.53 -11.80 -19.04
N LEU A 348 -3.00 -11.09 -20.03
CA LEU A 348 -3.09 -9.63 -20.19
C LEU A 348 -4.43 -9.17 -20.81
N GLY A 349 -4.98 -9.97 -21.72
CA GLY A 349 -6.22 -9.68 -22.44
C GLY A 349 -6.05 -8.94 -23.77
N TYR A 350 -4.82 -8.68 -24.21
CA TYR A 350 -4.51 -8.00 -25.48
C TYR A 350 -3.31 -8.63 -26.19
N ASP A 351 -3.21 -8.38 -27.51
CA ASP A 351 -2.16 -8.87 -28.42
C ASP A 351 -0.96 -7.94 -28.33
N LEU A 352 0.13 -8.36 -27.68
CA LEU A 352 1.30 -7.53 -27.43
C LEU A 352 2.25 -7.53 -28.63
N ASN A 353 2.24 -8.61 -29.42
CA ASN A 353 3.17 -8.80 -30.53
C ASN A 353 2.57 -8.45 -31.92
N ASP A 354 1.30 -8.05 -31.95
CA ASP A 354 0.52 -7.62 -33.13
C ASP A 354 0.39 -8.71 -34.22
N ASP A 355 0.38 -10.01 -33.86
CA ASP A 355 0.21 -11.09 -34.85
C ASP A 355 -1.25 -11.46 -35.15
N GLY A 356 -2.18 -10.88 -34.39
CA GLY A 356 -3.63 -10.99 -34.56
C GLY A 356 -4.31 -12.01 -33.65
N ASP A 357 -3.63 -12.55 -32.64
CA ASP A 357 -4.24 -13.32 -31.56
C ASP A 357 -3.59 -13.08 -30.19
N THR A 358 -4.01 -13.82 -29.15
CA THR A 358 -3.53 -13.63 -27.76
C THR A 358 -3.05 -14.96 -27.17
N ASN A 359 -2.60 -15.90 -28.02
CA ASN A 359 -2.21 -17.24 -27.58
C ASN A 359 -0.71 -17.35 -27.29
N ASP A 360 0.06 -16.28 -27.50
CA ASP A 360 1.50 -16.32 -27.35
C ASP A 360 1.96 -16.14 -25.90
N THR A 361 3.19 -16.59 -25.70
CA THR A 361 3.99 -16.24 -24.53
C THR A 361 5.14 -15.39 -25.04
N VAL A 362 5.17 -14.13 -24.63
CA VAL A 362 6.15 -13.13 -25.09
C VAL A 362 7.26 -13.05 -24.06
N ASP A 363 8.51 -13.29 -24.49
CA ASP A 363 9.69 -13.03 -23.67
C ASP A 363 9.87 -11.51 -23.54
N LEU A 364 10.03 -11.04 -22.30
CA LEU A 364 10.17 -9.63 -21.99
C LEU A 364 11.64 -9.25 -21.87
N THR A 365 12.09 -8.34 -22.73
CA THR A 365 13.46 -7.84 -22.73
C THR A 365 13.50 -6.34 -22.94
N ILE A 366 14.52 -5.71 -22.37
CA ILE A 366 14.90 -4.32 -22.67
C ILE A 366 16.15 -4.36 -23.56
N GLU A 367 16.06 -3.71 -24.72
CA GLU A 367 17.12 -3.57 -25.71
C GLU A 367 17.63 -2.12 -25.78
N TYR A 368 18.81 -1.95 -26.39
CA TYR A 368 19.48 -0.65 -26.48
C TYR A 368 20.08 -0.36 -27.87
N ASP A 369 19.64 0.73 -28.49
CA ASP A 369 20.22 1.34 -29.70
C ASP A 369 20.04 2.87 -29.68
N GLU A 370 21.07 3.57 -29.19
CA GLU A 370 21.13 5.03 -29.10
C GLU A 370 20.83 5.74 -30.44
N ASN A 371 21.13 5.14 -31.59
CA ASN A 371 20.89 5.78 -32.89
C ASN A 371 19.50 5.47 -33.45
N GLY A 372 18.94 4.32 -33.10
CA GLY A 372 17.62 3.85 -33.54
C GLY A 372 16.47 4.47 -32.75
N HIS A 373 16.68 4.72 -31.45
CA HIS A 373 15.66 5.10 -30.49
C HIS A 373 16.07 6.36 -29.70
N THR A 374 16.39 7.44 -30.42
CA THR A 374 16.91 8.69 -29.80
C THR A 374 15.91 9.40 -28.90
N ASP A 375 14.61 9.14 -29.06
CA ASP A 375 13.50 9.72 -28.31
C ASP A 375 13.27 9.08 -26.94
N THR A 376 13.94 7.95 -26.68
CA THR A 376 13.91 7.20 -25.41
C THR A 376 15.32 6.93 -24.86
N ASN A 377 16.28 7.81 -25.19
CA ASN A 377 17.71 7.67 -24.85
C ASN A 377 18.33 6.31 -25.26
N GLY A 378 17.77 5.67 -26.27
CA GLY A 378 18.24 4.42 -26.85
C GLY A 378 17.50 3.16 -26.40
N TYR A 379 16.61 3.24 -25.42
CA TYR A 379 15.92 2.06 -24.86
C TYR A 379 14.64 1.70 -25.63
N TYR A 380 14.45 0.41 -25.90
CA TYR A 380 13.28 -0.17 -26.57
C TYR A 380 13.13 -1.65 -26.17
N GLY A 381 12.19 -2.39 -26.75
CA GLY A 381 12.06 -3.84 -26.58
C GLY A 381 10.72 -4.24 -25.97
N THR A 382 10.45 -5.55 -25.96
CA THR A 382 9.14 -6.12 -25.60
C THR A 382 8.67 -5.79 -24.18
N TYR A 383 9.60 -5.54 -23.25
CA TYR A 383 9.23 -5.08 -21.90
C TYR A 383 8.69 -3.64 -21.92
N LEU A 384 9.24 -2.76 -22.77
CA LEU A 384 8.74 -1.40 -22.93
C LEU A 384 7.50 -1.33 -23.82
N ASP A 385 7.34 -2.29 -24.74
CA ASP A 385 6.10 -2.48 -25.49
C ASP A 385 4.96 -2.86 -24.53
N LEU A 386 5.22 -3.76 -23.56
CA LEU A 386 4.26 -4.10 -22.51
C LEU A 386 3.91 -2.88 -21.65
N TYR A 387 4.91 -2.13 -21.19
CA TYR A 387 4.69 -0.91 -20.42
C TYR A 387 3.81 0.10 -21.18
N LEU A 388 4.06 0.29 -22.48
CA LEU A 388 3.26 1.19 -23.32
C LEU A 388 1.83 0.68 -23.47
N ALA A 389 1.64 -0.61 -23.76
CA ALA A 389 0.32 -1.23 -23.91
C ALA A 389 -0.52 -1.11 -22.63
N GLU A 390 0.05 -1.39 -21.46
CA GLU A 390 -0.61 -1.17 -20.17
C GLU A 390 -0.98 0.31 -19.96
N PHE A 391 -0.13 1.25 -20.40
CA PHE A 391 -0.37 2.69 -20.22
C PHE A 391 -1.53 3.15 -21.12
N GLU A 392 -1.57 2.66 -22.36
CA GLU A 392 -2.65 2.93 -23.31
C GLU A 392 -3.98 2.30 -22.85
N GLN A 393 -3.96 1.03 -22.45
CA GLN A 393 -5.14 0.32 -21.94
C GLN A 393 -5.70 0.99 -20.69
N SER A 394 -4.83 1.41 -19.76
CA SER A 394 -5.24 2.14 -18.56
C SER A 394 -5.96 3.46 -18.88
N LEU A 395 -5.50 4.21 -19.90
CA LEU A 395 -6.22 5.41 -20.34
C LEU A 395 -7.55 5.06 -20.98
N GLU A 396 -7.59 4.07 -21.87
CA GLU A 396 -8.83 3.62 -22.51
C GLU A 396 -9.88 3.24 -21.45
N ASP A 397 -9.50 2.41 -20.47
CA ASP A 397 -10.36 2.01 -19.36
C ASP A 397 -10.79 3.20 -18.50
N TYR A 398 -9.94 4.21 -18.34
CA TYR A 398 -10.31 5.44 -17.63
C TYR A 398 -11.35 6.25 -18.42
N LEU A 399 -11.17 6.40 -19.73
CA LEU A 399 -12.09 7.13 -20.62
C LEU A 399 -13.46 6.45 -20.67
N ASP A 400 -13.49 5.12 -20.76
CA ASP A 400 -14.72 4.31 -20.72
C ASP A 400 -15.49 4.48 -19.41
N ARG A 401 -14.76 4.72 -18.31
CA ARG A 401 -15.35 4.95 -16.99
C ARG A 401 -15.85 6.38 -16.77
N LEU A 402 -15.70 7.30 -17.72
CA LEU A 402 -16.19 8.69 -17.55
C LEU A 402 -17.72 8.80 -17.49
N ASP A 403 -18.46 7.78 -17.94
CA ASP A 403 -19.93 7.73 -17.79
C ASP A 403 -20.39 7.52 -16.34
N TYR A 404 -19.46 7.21 -15.44
CA TYR A 404 -19.67 7.10 -14.00
C TYR A 404 -19.30 8.39 -13.24
N THR A 405 -18.97 9.47 -13.96
CA THR A 405 -18.67 10.75 -13.32
C THR A 405 -19.87 11.29 -12.54
N GLU A 406 -19.59 11.76 -11.32
CA GLU A 406 -20.55 12.43 -10.46
C GLU A 406 -19.98 13.78 -10.03
N ASP A 407 -20.79 14.84 -10.15
CA ASP A 407 -20.45 16.21 -9.74
C ASP A 407 -19.22 16.85 -10.43
N TRP A 408 -18.74 16.27 -11.54
CA TRP A 408 -17.67 16.87 -12.35
C TRP A 408 -18.20 18.10 -13.08
N THR A 409 -17.34 19.09 -13.31
CA THR A 409 -17.69 20.24 -14.14
C THR A 409 -17.08 20.08 -15.52
N TRP A 410 -17.92 20.05 -16.56
CA TRP A 410 -17.51 19.96 -17.96
C TRP A 410 -17.55 21.34 -18.63
N PHE A 411 -16.59 21.60 -19.51
CA PHE A 411 -16.43 22.87 -20.20
C PHE A 411 -16.46 22.68 -21.72
N ASN A 412 -16.96 23.68 -22.45
CA ASN A 412 -16.80 23.71 -23.91
C ASN A 412 -15.38 24.15 -24.31
N SER A 413 -15.07 24.11 -25.60
CA SER A 413 -13.77 24.51 -26.17
C SER A 413 -13.38 25.98 -25.96
N SER A 414 -14.29 26.83 -25.50
CA SER A 414 -13.99 28.21 -25.10
C SER A 414 -13.71 28.38 -23.60
N GLY A 415 -13.71 27.28 -22.84
CA GLY A 415 -13.53 27.29 -21.38
C GLY A 415 -14.77 27.73 -20.60
N THR A 416 -15.95 27.74 -21.22
CA THR A 416 -17.21 28.05 -20.53
C THR A 416 -17.85 26.77 -20.03
N ALA A 417 -18.28 26.73 -18.77
CA ALA A 417 -19.00 25.60 -18.19
C ALA A 417 -20.27 25.29 -19.01
N LEU A 418 -20.48 24.01 -19.30
CA LEU A 418 -21.68 23.52 -19.99
C LEU A 418 -22.92 23.69 -19.10
N SER A 419 -24.09 23.83 -19.71
CA SER A 419 -25.37 23.72 -19.00
C SER A 419 -25.73 22.26 -18.69
N ASP A 420 -26.62 22.03 -17.73
CA ASP A 420 -27.15 20.69 -17.43
C ASP A 420 -27.70 20.00 -18.68
N SER A 421 -28.39 20.75 -19.56
CA SER A 421 -28.90 20.20 -20.82
C SER A 421 -27.82 19.81 -21.81
N GLU A 422 -26.66 20.46 -21.77
CA GLU A 422 -25.51 20.11 -22.62
C GLU A 422 -24.78 18.90 -22.03
N VAL A 423 -24.58 18.84 -20.71
CA VAL A 423 -23.96 17.68 -20.03
C VAL A 423 -24.81 16.42 -20.17
N ALA A 424 -26.13 16.53 -19.98
CA ALA A 424 -27.06 15.42 -20.20
C ALA A 424 -27.12 14.93 -21.66
N ALA A 425 -26.63 15.74 -22.61
CA ALA A 425 -26.56 15.38 -24.02
C ALA A 425 -25.18 14.86 -24.46
N MET A 426 -24.16 14.94 -23.59
CA MET A 426 -22.83 14.39 -23.89
C MET A 426 -22.93 12.87 -24.06
N THR A 427 -22.32 12.38 -25.12
CA THR A 427 -22.03 10.96 -25.33
C THR A 427 -20.79 10.55 -24.52
N SER A 428 -20.46 9.25 -24.52
CA SER A 428 -19.20 8.75 -23.94
C SER A 428 -18.01 9.34 -24.71
N GLU A 429 -18.09 9.41 -26.04
CA GLU A 429 -17.10 10.07 -26.91
C GLU A 429 -16.91 11.56 -26.56
N ASP A 430 -18.00 12.31 -26.34
CA ASP A 430 -17.91 13.73 -25.95
C ASP A 430 -17.18 13.91 -24.61
N ARG A 431 -17.35 12.98 -23.66
CA ARG A 431 -16.67 13.00 -22.35
C ARG A 431 -15.20 12.63 -22.50
N ALA A 432 -14.89 11.60 -23.27
CA ALA A 432 -13.53 11.18 -23.53
C ALA A 432 -12.72 12.29 -24.22
N LEU A 433 -13.27 12.90 -25.28
CA LEU A 433 -12.65 14.05 -25.94
C LEU A 433 -12.50 15.25 -24.99
N ALA A 434 -13.50 15.51 -24.14
CA ALA A 434 -13.39 16.57 -23.13
C ALA A 434 -12.31 16.30 -22.09
N PHE A 435 -12.10 15.04 -21.71
CA PHE A 435 -11.04 14.65 -20.80
C PHE A 435 -9.66 14.83 -21.44
N VAL A 436 -9.45 14.28 -22.64
CA VAL A 436 -8.19 14.38 -23.39
C VAL A 436 -7.82 15.84 -23.66
N GLU A 437 -8.78 16.72 -23.91
CA GLU A 437 -8.56 18.17 -24.09
C GLU A 437 -8.48 18.96 -22.77
N GLY A 438 -8.47 18.30 -21.60
CA GLY A 438 -8.40 18.94 -20.28
C GLY A 438 -9.63 19.79 -19.91
N ARG A 439 -10.76 19.65 -20.60
CA ARG A 439 -11.97 20.48 -20.48
C ARG A 439 -12.89 20.04 -19.34
N TYR A 440 -12.33 19.78 -18.18
CA TYR A 440 -13.08 19.32 -17.03
C TYR A 440 -12.45 19.78 -15.70
N THR A 441 -13.21 19.63 -14.62
CA THR A 441 -12.77 19.72 -13.22
C THR A 441 -13.46 18.64 -12.42
N LYS A 442 -12.67 17.81 -11.70
CA LYS A 442 -13.20 16.73 -10.86
C LYS A 442 -14.06 17.28 -9.72
N GLY A 443 -15.10 16.54 -9.34
CA GLY A 443 -16.04 16.91 -8.27
C GLY A 443 -15.46 16.71 -6.86
N SER A 444 -16.20 17.14 -5.82
CA SER A 444 -15.79 16.94 -4.42
C SER A 444 -16.13 15.54 -3.87
N THR A 445 -17.07 14.83 -4.47
CA THR A 445 -17.41 13.44 -4.11
C THR A 445 -16.26 12.48 -4.41
N SER A 446 -15.37 12.82 -5.36
CA SER A 446 -14.08 12.13 -5.58
C SER A 446 -12.99 12.42 -4.54
N THR A 447 -13.28 13.17 -3.46
CA THR A 447 -12.30 13.44 -2.38
C THR A 447 -12.70 12.88 -1.01
N SER A 448 -13.83 12.19 -0.89
CA SER A 448 -14.42 11.82 0.41
C SER A 448 -14.34 10.33 0.78
N SER A 449 -13.71 9.47 -0.01
CA SER A 449 -13.54 8.03 0.30
C SER A 449 -12.12 7.64 0.75
N SER A 450 -11.10 8.46 0.51
CA SER A 450 -9.71 8.16 0.92
C SER A 450 -9.26 8.83 2.22
N SER A 451 -10.09 9.67 2.84
CA SER A 451 -9.72 10.39 4.06
C SER A 451 -9.56 9.51 5.32
N ASP A 452 -9.76 8.20 5.21
CA ASP A 452 -9.53 7.24 6.31
C ASP A 452 -8.36 6.26 6.03
N MET A 453 -7.78 6.28 4.83
CA MET A 453 -6.63 5.44 4.46
C MET A 453 -5.27 6.16 4.61
N GLY A 454 -5.29 7.46 4.92
CA GLY A 454 -4.09 8.32 5.03
C GLY A 454 -4.00 9.14 6.32
N SER A 455 -4.90 8.93 7.29
CA SER A 455 -4.81 9.62 8.59
C SER A 455 -5.15 8.66 9.73
N GLY A 456 -4.11 8.11 10.36
CA GLY A 456 -4.22 7.62 11.72
C GLY A 456 -4.56 8.78 12.66
N ALA A 457 -5.87 8.99 12.91
CA ALA A 457 -6.45 9.42 14.19
C ALA A 457 -7.90 9.91 14.02
N PRO A 458 -8.93 9.16 14.46
CA PRO A 458 -10.18 9.74 14.90
C PRO A 458 -10.02 10.18 16.36
N SER A 459 -9.92 11.49 16.58
CA SER A 459 -10.05 12.06 17.92
C SER A 459 -11.48 11.81 18.43
N GLY A 460 -11.60 11.12 19.56
CA GLY A 460 -12.87 10.65 20.13
C GLY A 460 -13.93 11.72 20.34
N ASP A 461 -15.19 11.30 20.14
CA ASP A 461 -16.40 12.06 20.40
C ASP A 461 -16.60 12.28 21.92
N SER A 462 -17.09 13.47 22.26
CA SER A 462 -17.68 13.79 23.56
C SER A 462 -18.87 14.71 23.30
N SER A 463 -20.03 14.06 23.19
CA SER A 463 -21.39 14.60 23.05
C SER A 463 -21.66 15.97 23.71
N GLY A 464 -22.40 16.85 23.01
CA GLY A 464 -22.71 18.19 23.55
C GLY A 464 -23.80 19.09 22.94
N ALA A 465 -24.69 18.63 22.04
CA ALA A 465 -26.03 19.21 21.76
C ALA A 465 -26.17 20.64 21.12
N PRO A 466 -27.34 20.99 20.52
CA PRO A 466 -27.42 21.64 19.21
C PRO A 466 -27.85 23.12 19.24
N SER A 467 -27.59 23.86 18.16
CA SER A 467 -28.45 25.01 17.79
C SER A 467 -28.39 25.33 16.30
N GLY A 468 -29.51 25.09 15.62
CA GLY A 468 -29.91 25.88 14.46
C GLY A 468 -30.60 27.16 14.95
N ASP A 469 -30.33 28.30 14.31
CA ASP A 469 -31.30 28.98 13.43
C ASP A 469 -30.75 30.35 13.01
N SER A 470 -30.97 30.60 11.73
CA SER A 470 -30.94 31.81 10.94
C SER A 470 -31.40 33.11 11.65
N SER A 471 -30.67 34.20 11.45
CA SER A 471 -31.17 35.58 11.17
C SER A 471 -29.99 36.55 11.30
N GLY A 472 -29.66 37.38 10.31
CA GLY A 472 -30.48 38.53 9.91
C GLY A 472 -30.10 39.75 10.76
N ALA A 473 -29.21 40.60 10.24
CA ALA A 473 -28.80 41.89 10.81
C ALA A 473 -30.00 42.90 10.96
N PRO A 474 -29.84 44.17 11.43
CA PRO A 474 -28.69 44.88 11.99
C PRO A 474 -29.00 45.82 13.21
N SER A 475 -27.96 46.55 13.65
CA SER A 475 -27.95 47.95 14.17
C SER A 475 -28.27 48.26 15.65
N GLY A 476 -27.47 49.17 16.23
CA GLY A 476 -27.97 50.18 17.18
C GLY A 476 -27.32 50.25 18.57
N ASP A 477 -26.23 51.00 18.66
CA ASP A 477 -25.93 52.08 19.64
C ASP A 477 -26.15 51.91 21.17
N SER A 478 -25.10 52.33 21.88
CA SER A 478 -25.06 53.05 23.16
C SER A 478 -25.19 52.34 24.52
N SER A 479 -24.18 52.66 25.34
CA SER A 479 -24.28 53.17 26.72
C SER A 479 -23.90 52.25 27.91
N SER A 480 -22.71 52.58 28.44
CA SER A 480 -22.42 52.90 29.85
C SER A 480 -22.57 51.83 30.95
N LEU A 481 -21.39 51.39 31.45
CA LEU A 481 -20.86 51.53 32.84
C LEU A 481 -21.64 50.85 34.01
N PRO A 482 -21.05 50.68 35.22
CA PRO A 482 -19.97 49.74 35.53
C PRO A 482 -20.17 49.02 36.90
N SER A 483 -19.15 48.25 37.29
CA SER A 483 -18.60 48.13 38.67
C SER A 483 -19.37 47.41 39.77
N GLY A 484 -18.61 46.56 40.49
CA GLY A 484 -18.80 46.34 41.94
C GLY A 484 -18.70 44.87 42.36
N GLY A 485 -17.52 44.45 42.83
CA GLY A 485 -17.35 43.19 43.60
C GLY A 485 -17.92 43.32 45.03
N PRO A 486 -17.30 42.73 46.08
CA PRO A 486 -16.42 41.57 46.14
C PRO A 486 -16.79 40.64 47.35
N SER A 487 -15.82 39.80 47.75
CA SER A 487 -15.69 39.12 49.05
C SER A 487 -16.26 37.69 49.11
N SER A 488 -15.43 36.67 49.33
CA SER A 488 -14.74 36.24 50.59
C SER A 488 -15.52 35.05 51.20
N ASN A 489 -14.96 34.02 51.84
CA ASN A 489 -13.65 33.83 52.45
C ASN A 489 -13.50 32.32 52.82
N SER A 490 -12.25 31.84 52.84
CA SER A 490 -11.62 30.93 53.84
C SER A 490 -12.23 29.54 54.15
N SER A 491 -11.50 28.43 54.34
CA SER A 491 -10.06 28.23 54.66
C SER A 491 -9.71 26.74 54.84
N SER A 492 -8.39 26.46 54.72
CA SER A 492 -7.56 25.42 55.41
C SER A 492 -7.65 23.96 54.92
N SER A 493 -6.58 23.15 54.78
CA SER A 493 -5.12 23.28 55.05
C SER A 493 -4.43 21.98 54.54
N SER A 494 -3.39 22.07 53.69
CA SER A 494 -1.94 21.85 53.94
C SER A 494 -1.37 20.41 53.90
N ALA A 495 -0.45 20.17 52.95
CA ALA A 495 0.87 19.50 53.02
C ALA A 495 1.18 18.83 51.66
N GLY A 496 2.33 18.95 50.98
CA GLY A 496 3.58 19.66 51.18
C GLY A 496 4.61 19.09 50.17
N GLY A 497 5.26 19.96 49.38
CA GLY A 497 6.34 19.59 48.46
C GLY A 497 7.27 20.78 48.20
N PRO A 498 8.60 20.58 48.18
CA PRO A 498 9.55 21.56 47.62
C PRO A 498 10.55 20.90 46.61
N PRO A 499 11.46 21.66 45.94
CA PRO A 499 11.24 22.88 45.16
C PRO A 499 12.11 23.04 43.87
N SER A 500 11.64 23.89 42.94
CA SER A 500 12.28 25.06 42.24
C SER A 500 13.67 24.98 41.58
N MET A 501 13.79 25.49 40.33
CA MET A 501 14.45 26.77 39.89
C MET A 501 14.49 26.79 38.34
N GLY A 502 14.33 27.88 37.57
CA GLY A 502 14.15 29.30 37.82
C GLY A 502 14.20 30.03 36.46
N SER A 503 13.29 30.98 36.23
CA SER A 503 13.19 31.82 35.03
C SER A 503 13.61 33.26 35.32
N SER A 504 14.27 33.93 34.36
CA SER A 504 14.38 35.41 34.34
C SER A 504 14.39 36.02 32.93
N SER A 505 13.26 36.64 32.57
CA SER A 505 13.07 37.96 31.94
C SER A 505 14.14 38.58 31.01
N SER A 506 13.74 39.11 29.83
CA SER A 506 13.26 40.51 29.68
C SER A 506 13.11 40.98 28.20
N SER A 507 11.92 41.53 27.90
CA SER A 507 11.57 42.73 27.08
C SER A 507 12.26 43.13 25.76
N GLY A 508 11.44 43.39 24.73
CA GLY A 508 11.65 44.52 23.80
C GLY A 508 11.02 44.38 22.40
N ALA A 509 9.85 44.99 22.15
CA ALA A 509 9.31 45.26 20.80
C ALA A 509 9.87 46.59 20.23
N PRO A 510 9.84 46.83 18.90
CA PRO A 510 8.78 47.70 18.36
C PRO A 510 8.29 47.47 16.90
N SER A 511 6.98 47.73 16.70
CA SER A 511 6.32 48.50 15.61
C SER A 511 6.55 48.16 14.12
N MET A 512 5.52 47.62 13.45
CA MET A 512 5.36 47.65 11.98
C MET A 512 4.44 48.81 11.53
N GLY A 513 4.85 49.48 10.44
CA GLY A 513 4.08 50.46 9.70
C GLY A 513 3.54 49.89 8.39
N SER A 514 2.31 50.26 8.07
CA SER A 514 1.52 49.92 6.89
C SER A 514 2.02 50.55 5.58
N SER A 515 1.93 49.82 4.47
CA SER A 515 1.45 50.37 3.18
C SER A 515 1.16 49.31 2.13
N SER A 516 0.08 49.55 1.40
CA SER A 516 -0.55 48.80 0.31
C SER A 516 -0.12 49.29 -1.08
N SER A 517 -0.03 48.43 -2.11
CA SER A 517 -0.69 48.61 -3.43
C SER A 517 -0.32 47.56 -4.50
N SER A 518 -1.33 46.81 -4.96
CA SER A 518 -1.74 46.50 -6.36
C SER A 518 -0.77 46.01 -7.45
N GLY A 519 -1.10 44.85 -8.07
CA GLY A 519 -1.01 44.65 -9.53
C GLY A 519 -0.82 43.21 -10.08
N ALA A 520 -1.93 42.56 -10.49
CA ALA A 520 -2.12 41.45 -11.47
C ALA A 520 -1.61 40.01 -11.17
N PRO A 521 -2.44 38.94 -11.37
CA PRO A 521 -2.02 37.55 -11.20
C PRO A 521 -1.73 36.82 -12.52
N SER A 522 -0.66 36.03 -12.52
CA SER A 522 -0.43 34.88 -13.40
C SER A 522 -0.69 33.64 -12.54
N GLY A 523 -1.48 32.69 -13.02
CA GLY A 523 -1.81 31.46 -12.29
C GLY A 523 -0.69 30.45 -12.40
N ASP A 524 -0.02 30.20 -11.28
CA ASP A 524 0.79 29.02 -10.99
C ASP A 524 0.21 28.43 -9.71
N SER A 525 -0.20 27.17 -9.76
CA SER A 525 -0.66 26.41 -8.60
C SER A 525 0.57 25.84 -7.89
N SER A 526 1.24 26.68 -7.11
CA SER A 526 2.35 26.24 -6.24
C SER A 526 1.81 25.63 -4.95
N SER A 527 2.17 24.38 -4.71
CA SER A 527 2.27 23.79 -3.38
C SER A 527 3.11 24.69 -2.47
N SER A 528 2.77 24.68 -1.18
CA SER A 528 3.28 25.58 -0.16
C SER A 528 4.80 25.48 0.02
N SER A 529 5.54 26.46 -0.51
CA SER A 529 6.95 26.69 -0.21
C SER A 529 7.10 27.36 1.17
N SER A 530 7.78 26.70 2.11
CA SER A 530 8.34 27.32 3.30
C SER A 530 9.56 28.16 2.92
N SER A 531 9.59 29.41 3.38
CA SER A 531 10.58 30.41 2.98
C SER A 531 11.96 30.15 3.61
N SER A 532 12.97 30.03 2.75
CA SER A 532 14.39 30.05 3.08
C SER A 532 14.80 31.31 3.86
N SER A 533 15.43 31.12 5.01
CA SER A 533 16.18 32.15 5.72
C SER A 533 17.64 31.71 5.85
N SER A 534 18.55 32.49 5.27
CA SER A 534 19.99 32.26 5.36
C SER A 534 20.48 32.46 6.80
N GLY A 535 21.00 31.39 7.42
CA GLY A 535 21.73 31.51 8.68
C GLY A 535 22.03 30.18 9.35
N SER A 536 23.26 29.70 9.18
CA SER A 536 24.01 28.77 10.04
C SER A 536 23.28 28.23 11.29
N SER A 537 22.40 27.26 11.11
CA SER A 537 22.14 26.17 12.05
C SER A 537 22.22 24.86 11.25
N THR A 538 22.92 23.87 11.81
CA THR A 538 22.85 22.48 11.38
C THR A 538 21.45 21.98 11.70
N ASP A 539 20.49 22.29 10.84
CA ASP A 539 19.20 21.62 10.87
C ASP A 539 19.49 20.21 10.34
N ILE A 540 19.38 19.21 11.22
CA ILE A 540 19.60 17.81 10.87
C ILE A 540 18.54 17.45 9.83
N VAL A 541 18.97 17.37 8.57
CA VAL A 541 18.19 16.90 7.44
C VAL A 541 18.16 15.37 7.49
N GLY A 542 16.98 14.77 7.31
CA GLY A 542 16.83 13.32 7.17
C GLY A 542 16.44 12.55 8.38
N THR A 543 15.67 13.15 9.29
CA THR A 543 15.03 12.35 10.34
C THR A 543 13.89 11.50 9.75
N PRO A 544 13.46 10.42 10.42
CA PRO A 544 12.32 9.62 9.99
C PRO A 544 11.06 10.44 9.65
N ASP A 545 10.87 11.56 10.36
CA ASP A 545 9.71 12.46 10.23
C ASP A 545 9.83 13.54 9.13
N ALA A 546 11.02 13.77 8.56
CA ALA A 546 11.30 14.98 7.76
C ALA A 546 11.09 14.83 6.24
N GLY A 547 10.65 13.67 5.75
CA GLY A 547 10.55 13.37 4.31
C GLY A 547 11.90 13.02 3.68
N THR A 548 11.90 12.70 2.38
CA THR A 548 13.13 12.42 1.61
C THR A 548 14.06 13.63 1.66
N THR A 549 15.31 13.47 2.09
CA THR A 549 16.27 14.57 2.29
C THR A 549 16.69 15.28 1.03
N GLN A 550 16.65 14.58 -0.11
CA GLN A 550 17.05 15.12 -1.40
C GLN A 550 15.83 15.25 -2.30
N SER A 551 15.21 16.43 -2.24
CA SER A 551 14.15 16.81 -3.18
C SER A 551 14.69 16.81 -4.62
N ALA A 552 13.82 16.47 -5.58
CA ALA A 552 14.03 16.67 -7.02
C ALA A 552 14.32 18.14 -7.41
N SER A 553 14.36 19.09 -6.46
CA SER A 553 14.77 20.48 -6.69
C SER A 553 16.13 20.85 -6.08
N SER A 554 16.87 19.91 -5.47
CA SER A 554 18.16 20.19 -4.84
C SER A 554 19.25 20.44 -5.89
N THR A 555 20.04 21.52 -5.75
CA THR A 555 21.15 21.84 -6.66
C THR A 555 22.51 21.32 -6.19
N VAL A 556 22.54 20.54 -5.11
CA VAL A 556 23.75 19.93 -4.51
C VAL A 556 23.44 18.45 -4.32
N ASP A 557 24.41 17.58 -4.64
CA ASP A 557 24.26 16.12 -4.59
C ASP A 557 24.21 15.59 -3.18
N SER A 558 25.07 16.07 -2.27
CA SER A 558 24.98 15.72 -0.85
C SER A 558 25.48 16.86 0.04
N SER A 559 24.78 17.04 1.14
CA SER A 559 25.13 17.99 2.20
C SER A 559 25.90 17.36 3.35
N ASN A 560 25.80 16.04 3.53
CA ASN A 560 26.48 15.30 4.60
C ASN A 560 27.93 14.97 4.23
N TYR A 561 28.21 14.72 2.95
CA TYR A 561 29.54 14.30 2.51
C TYR A 561 30.28 15.40 1.77
N SER A 562 31.51 15.64 2.23
CA SER A 562 32.41 16.62 1.63
C SER A 562 33.11 16.11 0.38
N SER A 563 33.10 14.79 0.15
CA SER A 563 33.70 14.15 -1.01
C SER A 563 33.01 12.83 -1.36
N TYR A 564 33.07 12.45 -2.63
CA TYR A 564 32.55 11.17 -3.13
C TYR A 564 33.12 9.95 -2.39
N SER A 565 34.41 9.97 -2.07
CA SER A 565 35.07 8.87 -1.35
C SER A 565 34.57 8.73 0.09
N GLU A 566 34.07 9.80 0.72
CA GLU A 566 33.49 9.73 2.07
C GLU A 566 32.11 9.06 2.00
N MET A 567 31.26 9.51 1.06
CA MET A 567 29.96 8.91 0.78
C MET A 567 30.09 7.42 0.43
N LEU A 568 30.97 7.07 -0.51
CA LEU A 568 31.14 5.69 -0.97
C LEU A 568 31.58 4.74 0.16
N GLU A 569 32.42 5.20 1.10
CA GLU A 569 32.85 4.35 2.21
C GLU A 569 31.73 4.11 3.22
N GLU A 570 30.80 5.04 3.40
CA GLU A 570 29.59 4.82 4.22
C GLU A 570 28.65 3.81 3.55
N TYR A 571 28.33 3.95 2.25
CA TYR A 571 27.55 2.95 1.50
C TYR A 571 28.13 1.54 1.63
N LYS A 572 29.46 1.39 1.45
CA LYS A 572 30.13 0.10 1.62
C LYS A 572 30.01 -0.44 3.03
N SER A 573 30.16 0.42 4.05
CA SER A 573 30.10 0.00 5.45
C SER A 573 28.71 -0.50 5.81
N ASP A 574 27.68 0.25 5.43
CA ASP A 574 26.29 -0.05 5.79
C ASP A 574 25.77 -1.29 5.05
N ILE A 575 26.01 -1.38 3.74
CA ILE A 575 25.60 -2.55 2.95
C ILE A 575 26.37 -3.80 3.39
N ALA A 576 27.64 -3.68 3.79
CA ALA A 576 28.37 -4.83 4.35
C ALA A 576 27.78 -5.32 5.68
N GLU A 577 27.15 -4.45 6.47
CA GLU A 577 26.43 -4.84 7.68
C GLU A 577 25.10 -5.54 7.35
N ILE A 578 24.39 -5.12 6.30
CA ILE A 578 23.18 -5.80 5.83
C ILE A 578 23.50 -7.17 5.24
N GLU A 579 24.55 -7.27 4.40
CA GLU A 579 25.03 -8.52 3.82
C GLU A 579 25.63 -9.49 4.85
N ALA A 580 25.89 -9.02 6.08
CA ALA A 580 26.27 -9.89 7.18
C ALA A 580 25.10 -10.72 7.74
N LEU A 581 23.88 -10.44 7.28
CA LEU A 581 22.63 -11.06 7.68
C LEU A 581 22.23 -10.72 9.13
N ASP A 582 20.94 -10.83 9.42
CA ASP A 582 20.42 -10.73 10.78
C ASP A 582 20.76 -11.97 11.63
N GLU A 583 20.28 -12.01 12.86
CA GLU A 583 20.53 -13.13 13.78
C GLU A 583 19.86 -14.45 13.36
N TYR A 584 18.84 -14.38 12.51
CA TYR A 584 18.13 -15.52 11.91
C TYR A 584 18.75 -15.95 10.58
N GLY A 585 19.72 -15.21 10.07
CA GLY A 585 20.44 -15.49 8.84
C GLY A 585 19.75 -14.98 7.59
N ASN A 586 18.85 -14.00 7.70
CA ASN A 586 18.21 -13.38 6.55
C ASN A 586 18.84 -12.03 6.19
N ASN A 587 18.68 -11.64 4.93
CA ASN A 587 18.99 -10.29 4.48
C ASN A 587 17.69 -9.46 4.57
N ILE A 588 17.69 -8.47 5.46
CA ILE A 588 16.49 -7.69 5.78
C ILE A 588 15.91 -6.90 4.59
N VAL A 589 16.74 -6.55 3.59
CA VAL A 589 16.28 -5.90 2.35
C VAL A 589 15.54 -6.90 1.47
N GLU A 590 16.08 -8.12 1.36
CA GLU A 590 15.46 -9.19 0.57
C GLU A 590 14.15 -9.69 1.21
N LEU A 591 14.01 -9.59 2.54
CA LEU A 591 12.74 -9.84 3.24
C LEU A 591 11.63 -8.87 2.81
N TYR A 592 11.99 -7.67 2.34
CA TYR A 592 11.06 -6.62 1.91
C TYR A 592 10.92 -6.55 0.38
N ASN A 593 11.39 -7.57 -0.32
CA ASN A 593 11.25 -7.71 -1.76
C ASN A 593 10.14 -8.73 -2.09
N PRO A 594 8.92 -8.31 -2.46
CA PRO A 594 7.81 -9.23 -2.73
C PRO A 594 8.12 -10.18 -3.90
N LEU A 595 8.98 -9.78 -4.84
CA LEU A 595 9.34 -10.59 -6.01
C LEU A 595 10.10 -11.87 -5.64
N ASN A 596 10.71 -11.95 -4.45
CA ASN A 596 11.33 -13.17 -3.94
C ASN A 596 10.30 -14.24 -3.53
N TYR A 597 9.06 -13.82 -3.26
CA TYR A 597 8.05 -14.66 -2.60
C TYR A 597 6.88 -15.02 -3.51
N ILE A 598 6.57 -14.18 -4.50
CA ILE A 598 5.51 -14.45 -5.46
C ILE A 598 5.85 -15.69 -6.29
N GLY A 599 4.98 -16.69 -6.26
CA GLY A 599 5.18 -17.96 -6.96
C GLY A 599 6.25 -18.88 -6.33
N ALA A 600 6.84 -18.49 -5.19
CA ALA A 600 7.85 -19.30 -4.50
C ALA A 600 7.25 -20.58 -3.89
N GLU A 601 8.09 -21.60 -3.70
CA GLU A 601 7.65 -22.82 -3.00
C GLU A 601 7.36 -22.49 -1.53
N GLY A 602 6.22 -22.96 -1.02
CA GLY A 602 5.83 -22.75 0.37
C GLY A 602 5.05 -21.46 0.63
N THR A 603 4.87 -20.59 -0.37
CA THR A 603 3.98 -19.43 -0.27
C THR A 603 2.61 -19.69 -0.89
N ASN A 604 1.60 -18.99 -0.38
CA ASN A 604 0.25 -18.99 -0.95
C ASN A 604 -0.03 -17.65 -1.63
N ASN A 605 0.03 -17.64 -2.96
CA ASN A 605 -0.32 -16.44 -3.73
C ASN A 605 -1.81 -16.09 -3.54
N PRO A 606 -2.17 -14.80 -3.54
CA PRO A 606 -3.57 -14.41 -3.50
C PRO A 606 -4.28 -14.89 -4.78
N THR A 607 -5.60 -15.08 -4.68
CA THR A 607 -6.42 -15.43 -5.84
C THR A 607 -6.46 -14.26 -6.84
N TRP A 608 -6.46 -13.03 -6.34
CA TRP A 608 -6.48 -11.82 -7.14
C TRP A 608 -5.67 -10.70 -6.47
N SER A 609 -5.18 -9.76 -7.27
CA SER A 609 -4.57 -8.52 -6.79
C SER A 609 -4.94 -7.33 -7.67
N ARG A 610 -4.99 -6.15 -7.07
CA ARG A 610 -5.14 -4.87 -7.78
C ARG A 610 -4.24 -3.83 -7.15
N ILE A 611 -3.40 -3.19 -7.96
CA ILE A 611 -2.58 -2.05 -7.53
C ILE A 611 -3.12 -0.79 -8.22
N LEU A 612 -3.68 0.13 -7.43
CA LEU A 612 -4.17 1.43 -7.90
C LEU A 612 -3.14 2.51 -7.60
N MET A 613 -2.73 3.31 -8.59
CA MET A 613 -1.78 4.41 -8.38
C MET A 613 -2.04 5.57 -9.35
N GLY A 614 -1.57 6.77 -9.02
CA GLY A 614 -1.73 7.94 -9.88
C GLY A 614 -0.89 7.81 -11.16
N ALA A 615 -1.47 8.14 -12.32
CA ALA A 615 -0.80 7.93 -13.61
C ALA A 615 0.49 8.76 -13.79
N SER A 616 0.66 9.81 -12.98
CA SER A 616 1.84 10.69 -12.97
C SER A 616 2.34 10.95 -11.54
N GLU A 617 2.14 10.04 -10.58
CA GLU A 617 2.60 10.28 -9.20
C GLU A 617 4.12 10.15 -9.05
N GLY A 618 4.80 10.99 -8.26
CA GLY A 618 6.28 11.00 -8.21
C GLY A 618 6.93 9.97 -7.29
N ASP A 619 6.14 9.30 -6.44
CA ASP A 619 6.62 8.63 -5.24
C ASP A 619 7.21 7.22 -5.47
N ILE A 620 6.78 6.50 -6.51
CA ILE A 620 7.31 5.18 -6.91
C ILE A 620 7.22 5.00 -8.42
N SER A 621 8.19 4.33 -9.04
CA SER A 621 8.13 4.07 -10.49
C SER A 621 6.99 3.12 -10.84
N MET A 622 6.38 3.33 -12.00
CA MET A 622 5.38 2.41 -12.54
C MET A 622 5.96 1.03 -12.86
N PHE A 623 7.25 0.98 -13.18
CA PHE A 623 7.95 -0.27 -13.44
C PHE A 623 7.96 -1.20 -12.22
N ASN A 624 7.92 -0.67 -10.99
CA ASN A 624 7.76 -1.50 -9.78
C ASN A 624 6.42 -2.25 -9.79
N SER A 625 5.32 -1.54 -10.06
CA SER A 625 4.00 -2.18 -10.13
C SER A 625 3.88 -3.15 -11.30
N LEU A 626 4.51 -2.83 -12.44
CA LEU A 626 4.53 -3.71 -13.61
C LEU A 626 5.29 -5.01 -13.30
N ASN A 627 6.45 -4.91 -12.65
CA ASN A 627 7.22 -6.10 -12.22
C ASN A 627 6.41 -7.01 -11.29
N ILE A 628 5.69 -6.42 -10.34
CA ILE A 628 4.83 -7.16 -9.40
C ILE A 628 3.64 -7.81 -10.14
N GLN A 629 3.00 -7.11 -11.07
CA GLN A 629 1.91 -7.66 -11.89
C GLN A 629 2.39 -8.86 -12.71
N VAL A 630 3.52 -8.71 -13.42
CA VAL A 630 4.12 -9.79 -14.22
C VAL A 630 4.44 -11.01 -13.35
N ALA A 631 4.99 -10.80 -12.15
CA ALA A 631 5.27 -11.89 -11.21
C ALA A 631 3.98 -12.63 -10.79
N TRP A 632 2.93 -11.89 -10.44
CA TRP A 632 1.65 -12.48 -10.01
C TRP A 632 0.91 -13.20 -11.15
N LEU A 633 0.87 -12.63 -12.35
CA LEU A 633 0.30 -13.30 -13.52
C LEU A 633 1.01 -14.63 -13.79
N ASN A 634 2.36 -14.63 -13.73
CA ASN A 634 3.16 -15.85 -13.88
C ASN A 634 2.93 -16.88 -12.75
N ALA A 635 2.57 -16.40 -11.55
CA ALA A 635 2.19 -17.24 -10.42
C ALA A 635 0.72 -17.73 -10.48
N GLY A 636 -0.07 -17.27 -11.45
CA GLY A 636 -1.47 -17.64 -11.65
C GLY A 636 -2.47 -16.83 -10.82
N THR A 637 -2.05 -15.70 -10.27
CA THR A 637 -2.92 -14.70 -9.63
C THR A 637 -3.58 -13.84 -10.71
N ASP A 638 -4.86 -13.53 -10.53
CA ASP A 638 -5.59 -12.55 -11.34
C ASP A 638 -5.18 -11.13 -10.93
N ALA A 639 -4.18 -10.59 -11.62
CA ALA A 639 -3.48 -9.35 -11.21
C ALA A 639 -3.74 -8.20 -12.18
N GLU A 640 -4.20 -7.08 -11.61
CA GLU A 640 -4.50 -5.85 -12.34
C GLU A 640 -3.68 -4.68 -11.78
N ILE A 641 -3.19 -3.81 -12.67
CA ILE A 641 -2.71 -2.49 -12.30
C ILE A 641 -3.68 -1.46 -12.87
N GLU A 642 -3.98 -0.42 -12.09
CA GLU A 642 -4.74 0.72 -12.56
C GLU A 642 -3.94 1.99 -12.34
N TRP A 643 -3.73 2.74 -13.43
CA TRP A 643 -3.09 4.03 -13.40
C TRP A 643 -4.12 5.14 -13.56
N GLN A 644 -4.47 5.76 -12.44
CA GLN A 644 -5.54 6.74 -12.37
C GLN A 644 -5.09 8.09 -12.95
N TRP A 645 -5.63 8.45 -14.11
CA TRP A 645 -5.29 9.67 -14.84
C TRP A 645 -5.74 10.95 -14.12
N ASP A 646 -4.86 11.95 -14.10
CA ASP A 646 -4.95 13.12 -13.20
C ASP A 646 -5.21 12.71 -11.73
N GLY A 647 -4.71 11.55 -11.33
CA GLY A 647 -4.67 11.05 -9.95
C GLY A 647 -3.37 11.44 -9.26
N GLY A 648 -3.43 11.73 -7.95
CA GLY A 648 -2.25 11.96 -7.13
C GLY A 648 -1.74 10.66 -6.48
N HIS A 649 -0.76 10.80 -5.60
CA HIS A 649 -0.32 9.71 -4.72
C HIS A 649 -1.47 9.26 -3.81
N VAL A 650 -1.67 7.94 -3.67
CA VAL A 650 -2.80 7.28 -3.00
C VAL A 650 -4.13 7.83 -3.53
N PRO A 651 -4.44 7.59 -4.80
CA PRO A 651 -5.55 8.27 -5.43
C PRO A 651 -6.88 7.73 -4.90
N SER A 652 -7.91 8.58 -4.90
CA SER A 652 -9.22 8.23 -4.38
C SER A 652 -9.95 7.22 -5.27
N GLU A 653 -10.76 6.38 -4.66
CA GLU A 653 -11.78 5.58 -5.34
C GLU A 653 -12.77 6.51 -6.06
N ILE A 654 -12.83 6.45 -7.38
CA ILE A 654 -13.67 7.32 -8.23
C ILE A 654 -14.41 6.52 -9.30
N LEU A 655 -15.27 7.20 -10.07
CA LEU A 655 -15.96 6.64 -11.24
C LEU A 655 -16.76 5.37 -10.89
N GLY A 656 -17.36 5.35 -9.70
CA GLY A 656 -18.14 4.22 -9.19
C GLY A 656 -17.33 2.97 -8.87
N ASP A 657 -16.00 3.05 -8.88
CA ASP A 657 -15.14 2.01 -8.32
C ASP A 657 -14.98 2.22 -6.82
N SER A 658 -14.90 1.11 -6.09
CA SER A 658 -14.62 1.09 -4.66
C SER A 658 -14.04 -0.27 -4.26
N LEU A 659 -13.33 -0.33 -3.14
CA LEU A 659 -12.86 -1.60 -2.58
C LEU A 659 -14.03 -2.58 -2.38
N PRO A 660 -15.20 -2.20 -1.80
CA PRO A 660 -16.32 -3.12 -1.69
C PRO A 660 -16.84 -3.66 -3.00
N LEU A 661 -16.91 -2.84 -4.06
CA LEU A 661 -17.33 -3.32 -5.38
C LEU A 661 -16.35 -4.36 -5.92
N TYR A 662 -15.04 -4.09 -5.83
CA TYR A 662 -14.03 -5.01 -6.37
C TYR A 662 -13.99 -6.33 -5.59
N VAL A 663 -14.05 -6.28 -4.25
CA VAL A 663 -14.15 -7.47 -3.40
C VAL A 663 -15.39 -8.30 -3.76
N ASP A 664 -16.56 -7.66 -3.92
CA ASP A 664 -17.80 -8.35 -4.31
C ASP A 664 -17.73 -8.97 -5.71
N MET A 665 -17.12 -8.28 -6.67
CA MET A 665 -16.88 -8.80 -8.02
C MET A 665 -15.99 -10.04 -7.99
N MET A 666 -14.88 -9.99 -7.25
CA MET A 666 -13.96 -11.13 -7.12
C MET A 666 -14.59 -12.27 -6.35
N TYR A 667 -15.42 -11.98 -5.35
CA TYR A 667 -16.15 -12.99 -4.60
C TYR A 667 -17.14 -13.70 -5.52
N GLY A 668 -17.91 -12.95 -6.31
CA GLY A 668 -18.81 -13.49 -7.32
C GLY A 668 -18.11 -14.29 -8.42
N LYS A 669 -16.87 -13.94 -8.77
CA LYS A 669 -16.04 -14.62 -9.78
C LYS A 669 -15.47 -15.95 -9.26
N TYR A 670 -14.93 -15.96 -8.04
CA TYR A 670 -14.11 -17.07 -7.53
C TYR A 670 -14.80 -17.97 -6.49
N VAL A 671 -15.83 -17.47 -5.80
CA VAL A 671 -16.51 -18.25 -4.77
C VAL A 671 -17.72 -18.97 -5.34
N SER A 672 -17.65 -20.31 -5.33
CA SER A 672 -18.73 -21.16 -5.85
C SER A 672 -20.05 -20.93 -5.12
N GLY A 673 -21.09 -20.56 -5.88
CA GLY A 673 -22.44 -20.31 -5.35
C GLY A 673 -22.69 -18.88 -4.88
N ALA A 674 -21.70 -17.99 -4.95
CA ALA A 674 -21.89 -16.56 -4.73
C ALA A 674 -22.78 -15.91 -5.80
N VAL A 675 -23.33 -14.73 -5.51
CA VAL A 675 -24.00 -13.90 -6.51
C VAL A 675 -22.92 -13.32 -7.41
N SER A 676 -23.09 -13.46 -8.73
CA SER A 676 -22.22 -12.78 -9.68
C SER A 676 -22.52 -11.29 -9.63
N VAL A 677 -21.52 -10.51 -9.23
CA VAL A 677 -21.57 -9.05 -9.20
C VAL A 677 -20.79 -8.51 -10.40
N THR A 678 -21.38 -7.52 -11.06
CA THR A 678 -20.74 -6.75 -12.12
C THR A 678 -21.04 -5.28 -11.87
N LYS A 679 -20.09 -4.40 -12.16
CA LYS A 679 -20.31 -2.96 -12.12
C LYS A 679 -21.55 -2.58 -12.95
N ALA A 680 -22.48 -1.84 -12.36
CA ALA A 680 -23.69 -1.40 -13.05
C ALA A 680 -23.32 -0.44 -14.19
N ALA A 681 -24.05 -0.44 -15.30
CA ALA A 681 -23.71 0.48 -16.40
C ALA A 681 -23.80 1.95 -15.97
N GLY A 682 -22.77 2.73 -16.32
CA GLY A 682 -22.75 4.18 -16.11
C GLY A 682 -23.95 4.86 -16.78
N SER A 683 -24.62 5.75 -16.06
CA SER A 683 -25.80 6.45 -16.59
C SER A 683 -25.47 7.78 -17.26
N GLY A 684 -24.21 8.23 -17.17
CA GLY A 684 -23.78 9.57 -17.54
C GLY A 684 -24.29 10.62 -16.53
N GLN A 685 -23.44 11.60 -16.24
CA GLN A 685 -23.82 12.76 -15.45
C GLN A 685 -24.90 13.59 -16.20
N THR A 686 -25.94 14.03 -15.51
CA THR A 686 -27.02 14.85 -16.12
C THR A 686 -27.05 16.30 -15.66
N THR A 687 -26.38 16.61 -14.56
CA THR A 687 -26.31 17.96 -13.97
C THR A 687 -24.85 18.36 -13.98
N ASN A 688 -24.50 19.54 -14.46
CA ASN A 688 -23.08 19.94 -14.46
C ASN A 688 -22.61 20.29 -13.03
N GLY A 689 -21.32 20.15 -12.77
CA GLY A 689 -20.69 20.65 -11.56
C GLY A 689 -20.67 22.18 -11.48
N THR A 690 -20.09 22.71 -10.40
CA THR A 690 -20.16 24.14 -10.06
C THR A 690 -18.87 24.93 -10.29
N SER A 691 -17.81 24.29 -10.78
CA SER A 691 -16.52 24.94 -11.00
C SER A 691 -16.59 26.01 -12.09
N THR A 692 -15.79 27.06 -11.95
CA THR A 692 -15.81 28.20 -12.89
C THR A 692 -14.73 28.16 -13.97
N SER A 693 -13.79 27.21 -13.87
CA SER A 693 -12.66 27.05 -14.78
C SER A 693 -12.21 25.59 -14.79
N ALA A 694 -11.80 25.10 -15.97
CA ALA A 694 -11.21 23.77 -16.11
C ALA A 694 -9.86 23.66 -15.38
N THR A 695 -9.58 22.47 -14.87
CA THR A 695 -8.35 22.14 -14.14
C THR A 695 -7.71 20.85 -14.63
N GLY A 696 -8.36 20.13 -15.55
CA GLY A 696 -7.81 18.92 -16.15
C GLY A 696 -6.55 19.19 -16.96
N THR A 697 -5.68 18.20 -17.02
CA THR A 697 -4.48 18.24 -17.85
C THR A 697 -4.87 18.08 -19.32
N ASP A 698 -4.36 18.94 -20.20
CA ASP A 698 -4.56 18.83 -21.64
C ASP A 698 -3.56 17.83 -22.25
N LEU A 699 -4.06 16.66 -22.62
CA LEU A 699 -3.30 15.55 -23.20
C LEU A 699 -3.33 15.57 -24.73
N SER A 700 -4.17 16.41 -25.35
CA SER A 700 -4.47 16.39 -26.79
C SER A 700 -3.28 16.69 -27.71
N SER A 701 -2.17 17.19 -27.15
CA SER A 701 -0.94 17.45 -27.90
C SER A 701 -0.11 16.20 -28.19
N TRP A 702 -0.35 15.10 -27.46
CA TRP A 702 0.44 13.87 -27.57
C TRP A 702 -0.39 12.57 -27.49
N VAL A 703 -1.63 12.61 -26.99
CA VAL A 703 -2.59 11.50 -27.04
C VAL A 703 -3.44 11.59 -28.30
N THR A 704 -3.54 10.49 -29.03
CA THR A 704 -4.59 10.30 -30.05
C THR A 704 -5.70 9.44 -29.45
N TYR A 705 -6.95 9.91 -29.55
CA TYR A 705 -8.13 9.15 -29.17
C TYR A 705 -9.13 9.15 -30.33
N ASP A 706 -9.62 7.96 -30.70
CA ASP A 706 -10.67 7.75 -31.68
C ASP A 706 -11.49 6.53 -31.25
N GLU A 707 -12.82 6.65 -31.15
CA GLU A 707 -13.70 5.55 -30.67
C GLU A 707 -13.51 4.23 -31.45
N SER A 708 -13.07 4.29 -32.71
CA SER A 708 -12.86 3.09 -33.53
C SER A 708 -11.44 2.52 -33.45
N SER A 709 -10.48 3.31 -32.98
CA SER A 709 -9.05 2.99 -32.99
C SER A 709 -8.42 2.97 -31.59
N GLY A 710 -9.15 3.41 -30.57
CA GLY A 710 -8.71 3.53 -29.17
C GLY A 710 -7.75 4.70 -28.92
N VAL A 711 -7.19 4.69 -27.72
CA VAL A 711 -6.05 5.50 -27.29
C VAL A 711 -4.76 5.03 -27.97
N SER A 712 -3.92 5.98 -28.39
CA SER A 712 -2.52 5.69 -28.72
C SER A 712 -1.60 6.89 -28.47
N PHE A 713 -0.36 6.60 -28.08
CA PHE A 713 0.72 7.59 -27.94
C PHE A 713 2.10 6.92 -28.02
N SER A 714 3.18 7.71 -28.05
CA SER A 714 4.53 7.15 -28.08
C SER A 714 5.05 6.86 -26.67
N LEU A 715 5.97 5.89 -26.56
CA LEU A 715 6.72 5.62 -25.33
C LEU A 715 7.40 6.89 -24.77
N ALA A 716 7.97 7.72 -25.63
CA ALA A 716 8.58 8.99 -25.23
C ALA A 716 7.56 9.97 -24.62
N ALA A 717 6.32 10.00 -25.11
CA ALA A 717 5.27 10.84 -24.55
C ALA A 717 4.76 10.30 -23.21
N ALA A 718 4.61 8.97 -23.08
CA ALA A 718 4.28 8.33 -21.81
C ALA A 718 5.35 8.63 -20.74
N ALA A 719 6.63 8.46 -21.10
CA ALA A 719 7.77 8.79 -20.22
C ALA A 719 7.73 10.27 -19.80
N ALA A 720 7.54 11.21 -20.74
CA ALA A 720 7.49 12.64 -20.42
C ALA A 720 6.28 13.03 -19.55
N TYR A 721 5.11 12.41 -19.75
CA TYR A 721 3.96 12.62 -18.88
C TYR A 721 4.23 12.10 -17.47
N ARG A 722 4.84 10.92 -17.38
CA ARG A 722 5.20 10.27 -16.13
C ARG A 722 6.21 11.08 -15.32
N THR A 723 7.27 11.58 -15.95
CA THR A 723 8.34 12.37 -15.29
C THR A 723 7.93 13.80 -14.99
N ALA A 724 6.85 14.33 -15.57
CA ALA A 724 6.30 15.63 -15.21
C ALA A 724 5.87 15.69 -13.73
N GLY A 725 5.55 14.54 -13.12
CA GLY A 725 5.24 14.40 -11.70
C GLY A 725 6.41 13.96 -10.82
N ALA A 726 7.64 13.88 -11.36
CA ALA A 726 8.83 13.46 -10.61
C ALA A 726 9.02 14.29 -9.33
N SER A 727 9.21 13.61 -8.20
CA SER A 727 9.35 14.24 -6.87
C SER A 727 10.64 13.88 -6.14
N LYS A 728 11.38 12.85 -6.60
CA LYS A 728 12.58 12.32 -5.96
C LYS A 728 13.87 12.69 -6.73
N ALA A 729 14.99 12.80 -6.02
CA ALA A 729 16.31 12.90 -6.64
C ALA A 729 16.82 11.52 -7.08
N ILE A 730 18.06 11.44 -7.59
CA ILE A 730 18.72 10.18 -7.94
C ILE A 730 20.02 10.03 -7.12
N PRO A 731 20.16 8.96 -6.29
CA PRO A 731 19.14 7.97 -5.93
C PRO A 731 17.95 8.59 -5.17
N GLY A 732 16.78 7.97 -5.27
CA GLY A 732 15.51 8.46 -4.74
C GLY A 732 14.97 7.71 -3.52
N PHE A 733 15.50 6.53 -3.20
CA PHE A 733 15.11 5.71 -2.04
C PHE A 733 16.28 5.49 -1.10
N ASP A 734 17.37 4.87 -1.58
CA ASP A 734 18.66 4.82 -0.87
C ASP A 734 19.42 6.14 -1.07
N VAL A 735 18.91 7.18 -0.41
CA VAL A 735 19.34 8.57 -0.65
C VAL A 735 20.70 8.79 -0.03
N MET A 736 21.60 9.47 -0.75
CA MET A 736 22.97 9.71 -0.27
C MET A 736 23.00 10.37 1.12
N ASP A 737 22.14 11.34 1.41
CA ASP A 737 22.11 11.99 2.73
C ASP A 737 21.20 11.29 3.76
N TYR A 738 20.85 10.03 3.54
CA TYR A 738 19.83 9.27 4.25
C TYR A 738 18.41 9.85 4.15
N GLY A 739 17.50 9.12 3.51
CA GLY A 739 16.10 9.40 3.30
C GLY A 739 15.18 8.60 4.23
N GLN A 740 13.88 8.62 3.93
CA GLN A 740 12.88 8.00 4.80
C GLN A 740 12.94 6.47 4.81
N GLU A 741 13.26 5.88 3.66
CA GLU A 741 13.32 4.44 3.45
C GLU A 741 14.60 3.85 4.06
N ASP A 742 15.68 4.62 4.20
CA ASP A 742 16.93 4.15 4.82
C ASP A 742 16.78 3.79 6.30
N TYR A 743 15.84 4.43 7.00
CA TYR A 743 15.55 4.11 8.40
C TYR A 743 14.88 2.74 8.56
N VAL A 744 14.18 2.27 7.53
CA VAL A 744 13.56 0.93 7.53
C VAL A 744 14.61 -0.15 7.77
N PHE A 745 15.84 0.10 7.30
CA PHE A 745 16.95 -0.83 7.41
C PHE A 745 17.96 -0.42 8.50
N GLY A 746 17.54 0.34 9.50
CA GLY A 746 18.32 0.58 10.72
C GLY A 746 18.66 -0.71 11.50
N SER A 747 19.28 -0.56 12.66
CA SER A 747 19.64 -1.62 13.61
C SER A 747 19.71 -1.04 15.03
N SER A 748 19.78 -1.90 16.04
CA SER A 748 19.97 -1.48 17.44
C SER A 748 21.22 -0.62 17.70
N SER A 749 22.16 -0.52 16.75
CA SER A 749 23.39 0.28 16.86
C SER A 749 23.49 1.47 15.90
N LYS A 750 22.61 1.53 14.89
CA LYS A 750 22.55 2.56 13.85
C LYS A 750 21.11 2.69 13.36
N ASP A 751 20.45 3.81 13.63
CA ASP A 751 19.03 4.00 13.28
C ASP A 751 18.77 4.03 11.76
N VAL A 752 19.80 4.24 10.95
CA VAL A 752 19.71 4.40 9.49
C VAL A 752 20.93 3.79 8.82
N ARG A 753 20.74 3.17 7.65
CA ARG A 753 21.80 2.53 6.85
C ARG A 753 21.47 2.61 5.37
N HIS A 754 22.50 2.77 4.52
CA HIS A 754 22.38 2.49 3.09
C HIS A 754 22.17 1.00 2.83
N TRP A 755 21.47 0.64 1.76
CA TRP A 755 20.95 -0.72 1.55
C TRP A 755 20.81 -1.17 0.09
N ASP A 756 20.82 -0.28 -0.88
CA ASP A 756 20.71 -0.62 -2.29
C ASP A 756 22.07 -1.05 -2.87
N LYS A 757 22.21 -2.38 -3.07
CA LYS A 757 23.40 -2.99 -3.64
C LYS A 757 23.69 -2.57 -5.09
N TYR A 758 22.68 -2.16 -5.86
CA TYR A 758 22.84 -1.69 -7.23
C TYR A 758 23.35 -0.26 -7.28
N VAL A 759 22.87 0.61 -6.37
CA VAL A 759 23.43 1.96 -6.17
C VAL A 759 24.91 1.85 -5.79
N LEU A 760 25.25 1.03 -4.79
CA LEU A 760 26.64 0.81 -4.40
C LEU A 760 27.48 0.30 -5.58
N LYS A 761 26.99 -0.69 -6.32
CA LYS A 761 27.69 -1.24 -7.48
C LYS A 761 27.98 -0.15 -8.52
N VAL A 762 26.99 0.69 -8.86
CA VAL A 762 27.18 1.81 -9.79
C VAL A 762 28.23 2.77 -9.28
N PHE A 763 28.22 3.09 -7.98
CA PHE A 763 29.20 3.98 -7.38
C PHE A 763 30.62 3.39 -7.37
N GLU A 764 30.79 2.11 -7.10
CA GLU A 764 32.10 1.44 -7.12
C GLU A 764 32.66 1.33 -8.54
N ASP A 765 31.85 0.86 -9.49
CA ASP A 765 32.30 0.58 -10.86
C ASP A 765 32.65 1.87 -11.63
N ASN A 766 32.13 3.03 -11.21
CA ASN A 766 32.21 4.30 -11.93
C ASN A 766 32.83 5.45 -11.11
N GLU A 767 33.58 5.14 -10.05
CA GLU A 767 34.19 6.12 -9.15
C GLU A 767 34.95 7.24 -9.87
N ASP A 768 35.77 6.93 -10.87
CA ASP A 768 36.56 7.92 -11.63
C ASP A 768 35.67 8.99 -12.31
N THR A 769 34.51 8.58 -12.81
CA THR A 769 33.58 9.48 -13.51
C THR A 769 32.75 10.26 -12.50
N LEU A 770 32.09 9.55 -11.58
CA LEU A 770 31.13 10.12 -10.64
C LEU A 770 31.80 11.05 -9.61
N SER A 771 33.01 10.72 -9.15
CA SER A 771 33.76 11.59 -8.23
C SER A 771 34.11 12.95 -8.82
N SER A 772 34.22 13.06 -10.15
CA SER A 772 34.49 14.33 -10.83
C SER A 772 33.26 15.23 -10.94
N LEU A 773 32.07 14.65 -10.86
CA LEU A 773 30.78 15.34 -10.98
C LEU A 773 30.18 15.69 -9.60
N PHE A 774 30.47 14.89 -8.59
CA PHE A 774 29.90 15.01 -7.25
C PHE A 774 30.10 16.42 -6.65
N ASN A 775 29.00 17.08 -6.32
CA ASN A 775 28.92 18.43 -5.74
C ASN A 775 29.56 19.55 -6.59
N ASN A 776 29.67 19.40 -7.92
CA ASN A 776 30.36 20.34 -8.82
C ASN A 776 29.48 21.09 -9.82
#